data_AF-A0A972ZQ72-F1
#
_entry.id   AF-A0A972ZQ72-F1
#
_cell.length_a   1.000
_cell.length_b   1.000
_cell.length_c   1.000
_cell.angle_alpha   90.00
_cell.angle_beta   90.00
_cell.angle_gamma   90.00
#
_symmetry.space_group_name_H-M   'P 1'
#
loop_
_entity.id
_entity.type
_entity.pdbx_description
1 polymer ?
#
loop_
_entity_poly.entity_id
_entity_poly.type
_entity_poly.pdbx_seq_one_letter_code
_entity_poly.pdbx_strand_id
1 'polypeptide(L)'
;MNITGVLLFLVFIIIINFKTLAQESKSDFYVYNIGNLADLNSQSPELVALIDLINNEKTHSAIIFSGDITKVNLSNKNQRINDSTRLALIIEKLQLDFISDLIFIPGDRDWAYSGKNGLENVRILENILESLPFKNITWKPGNGCPGPKEIEIGENILLLVINTQYWNHPFKVPGPADAVCDISSQRDFLEELEDIISETSDKNLLIAGHFPIISTGEYGGRMSLKKHLFPLTDFNPSLWIPVPIVGSFYPAFRQNIGSQMDIINEHYEEFNAEIKNIIQDHPGLIYLSGHDYVQQLIYLEDSYFINSGAFLNNAFSGRSIDEIYSARKPGVFRIEYNSNGNVNGTAFKFSKNAFKGDESINLYHSACLNPDNSIPINEFYAPCKINPVSQEKMSGVYDESVNVMAGEEYRASGFKKLFFGGHYRDTWIADVRMNYLNLDTTFGGLTPIKRGGGRQTTSLKFRAGNGNEYVFRSVNKNPKKALTYDLRESIVADLAKDQTSTQHPYGAMATKLMLEKLDILHPEPVLYLLPPDDKLGTFKEDFSNLFGMLEESPKGSSKTNLGFGGSDEVLRSYKLFRNLYKSHNYKVDQSEFVKAKVFDIFVGDWGRHEDNWKWAGYKTDDGTTYRPIPRDRDHVFSMWDGLLPWIADRKWAKPSGDHFGYKVNDIRSLTWSARHLDRVVLTEMDRDDWLTQTNIVKEILTDEIIEKSIKNMPPEIYDISGKTIENKLKTRKKDLNKDVLDYYKLLAKYVDVTGSGKKEVFNVTRVNDRSVKVAVTNKDGSKKLYDRIFYPHETK
;
A
#
# COMPACT_ATOMS: atom_id res chain seq x y z
N MET A 1 2.72 9.96 82.79
CA MET A 1 3.34 9.92 81.44
C MET A 1 2.77 8.72 80.73
N ASN A 2 1.85 8.96 79.81
CA ASN A 2 0.90 7.96 79.33
C ASN A 2 1.47 7.12 78.18
N ILE A 3 1.44 5.81 78.39
CA ILE A 3 1.85 4.71 77.48
C ILE A 3 0.98 4.67 76.20
N THR A 4 -0.09 5.47 76.12
CA THR A 4 -0.96 5.60 74.96
C THR A 4 -0.38 6.42 73.80
N GLY A 5 0.70 7.19 74.00
CA GLY A 5 1.32 7.99 72.93
C GLY A 5 2.25 7.22 71.99
N VAL A 6 2.84 6.12 72.45
CA VAL A 6 3.85 5.37 71.67
C VAL A 6 3.20 4.31 70.76
N LEU A 7 2.03 3.78 71.15
CA LEU A 7 1.31 2.81 70.33
C LEU A 7 0.64 3.43 69.10
N LEU A 8 0.19 4.69 69.18
CA LEU A 8 -0.42 5.38 68.02
C LEU A 8 0.61 5.78 66.95
N PHE A 9 1.88 6.01 67.32
CA PHE A 9 2.93 6.37 66.37
C PHE A 9 3.44 5.14 65.59
N LEU A 10 3.42 3.95 66.19
CA LEU A 10 3.76 2.68 65.53
C LEU A 10 2.67 2.18 64.59
N VAL A 11 1.39 2.47 64.86
CA VAL A 11 0.30 2.15 63.92
C VAL A 11 0.28 3.12 62.72
N PHE A 12 0.72 4.36 62.89
CA PHE A 12 0.81 5.32 61.78
C PHE A 12 1.98 5.05 60.81
N ILE A 13 3.07 4.41 61.27
CA ILE A 13 4.21 4.02 60.41
C ILE A 13 3.94 2.71 59.64
N ILE A 14 3.03 1.86 60.11
CA ILE A 14 2.65 0.61 59.41
C ILE A 14 1.63 0.87 58.29
N ILE A 15 0.99 2.05 58.23
CA ILE A 15 -0.02 2.39 57.21
C ILE A 15 0.55 3.17 56.00
N ILE A 16 1.83 3.59 56.00
CA ILE A 16 2.47 4.35 54.90
C ILE A 16 3.54 3.53 54.16
N ASN A 17 3.38 2.21 54.07
CA ASN A 17 4.21 1.36 53.20
C ASN A 17 3.37 0.41 52.34
N PHE A 18 2.22 0.89 51.84
CA PHE A 18 1.79 0.42 50.53
C PHE A 18 2.67 1.11 49.50
N LYS A 19 3.87 0.55 49.27
CA LYS A 19 4.40 0.57 47.92
C LYS A 19 3.28 0.01 47.07
N THR A 20 2.74 0.82 46.17
CA THR A 20 2.06 0.33 44.99
C THR A 20 3.04 -0.65 44.33
N LEU A 21 2.90 -1.93 44.66
CA LEU A 21 3.28 -2.99 43.76
C LEU A 21 2.39 -2.73 42.55
N ALA A 22 2.93 -2.00 41.57
CA ALA A 22 2.44 -2.11 40.22
C ALA A 22 2.38 -3.62 39.97
N GLN A 23 1.17 -4.12 39.78
CA GLN A 23 0.97 -5.50 39.38
C GLN A 23 1.74 -5.62 38.06
N GLU A 24 2.93 -6.24 38.09
CA GLU A 24 3.66 -6.57 36.86
C GLU A 24 2.68 -7.39 36.03
N SER A 25 2.12 -6.77 34.98
CA SER A 25 1.35 -7.52 34.01
C SER A 25 2.32 -8.50 33.42
N LYS A 26 2.11 -9.79 33.69
CA LYS A 26 2.89 -10.85 33.07
C LYS A 26 2.75 -10.68 31.55
N SER A 27 3.88 -10.54 30.86
CA SER A 27 3.89 -10.42 29.40
C SER A 27 3.29 -11.69 28.77
N ASP A 28 2.53 -11.49 27.70
CA ASP A 28 1.84 -12.58 27.00
C ASP A 28 2.67 -13.10 25.82
N PHE A 29 3.48 -12.24 25.19
CA PHE A 29 4.28 -12.63 24.03
C PHE A 29 5.55 -11.78 23.88
N TYR A 30 6.66 -12.42 23.52
CA TYR A 30 7.94 -11.75 23.22
C TYR A 30 8.32 -11.85 21.75
N VAL A 31 8.91 -10.79 21.21
CA VAL A 31 9.52 -10.79 19.88
C VAL A 31 10.99 -10.43 20.01
N TYR A 32 11.88 -11.32 19.60
CA TYR A 32 13.32 -11.04 19.50
C TYR A 32 13.69 -10.75 18.06
N ASN A 33 14.46 -9.68 17.84
CA ASN A 33 15.00 -9.34 16.52
C ASN A 33 16.50 -9.60 16.47
N ILE A 34 16.97 -10.28 15.42
CA ILE A 34 18.37 -10.66 15.23
C ILE A 34 18.75 -10.45 13.76
N GLY A 35 19.76 -9.63 13.49
CA GLY A 35 20.35 -9.47 12.15
C GLY A 35 21.73 -10.14 12.01
N ASN A 36 22.23 -10.19 10.78
CA ASN A 36 23.60 -10.62 10.46
C ASN A 36 23.96 -12.03 10.92
N LEU A 37 23.09 -13.01 10.60
CA LEU A 37 23.18 -14.40 11.03
C LEU A 37 24.29 -15.22 10.32
N ALA A 38 24.83 -14.72 9.22
CA ALA A 38 25.75 -15.43 8.33
C ALA A 38 26.96 -15.99 9.09
N ASP A 39 27.47 -15.24 10.06
CA ASP A 39 28.65 -15.58 10.84
C ASP A 39 28.35 -16.41 12.10
N LEU A 40 27.07 -16.62 12.43
CA LEU A 40 26.65 -17.42 13.58
C LEU A 40 26.86 -18.92 13.32
N ASN A 41 27.36 -19.62 14.32
CA ASN A 41 27.43 -21.08 14.34
C ASN A 41 26.75 -21.64 15.59
N SER A 42 26.48 -22.94 15.61
CA SER A 42 25.76 -23.59 16.72
C SER A 42 26.53 -23.58 18.05
N GLN A 43 27.84 -23.28 18.05
CA GLN A 43 28.67 -23.19 19.25
C GLN A 43 28.96 -21.75 19.68
N SER A 44 28.46 -20.74 18.97
CA SER A 44 28.64 -19.34 19.32
C SER A 44 28.10 -19.06 20.73
N PRO A 45 28.92 -18.48 21.64
CA PRO A 45 28.50 -18.13 22.99
C PRO A 45 27.24 -17.25 23.03
N GLU A 46 27.05 -16.41 22.03
CA GLU A 46 25.88 -15.54 21.87
C GLU A 46 24.60 -16.35 21.62
N LEU A 47 24.66 -17.41 20.79
CA LEU A 47 23.51 -18.29 20.57
C LEU A 47 23.14 -19.05 21.85
N VAL A 48 24.14 -19.55 22.59
CA VAL A 48 23.91 -20.24 23.86
C VAL A 48 23.27 -19.28 24.88
N ALA A 49 23.81 -18.06 24.99
CA ALA A 49 23.26 -17.05 25.88
C ALA A 49 21.84 -16.61 25.51
N LEU A 50 21.51 -16.57 24.21
CA LEU A 50 20.14 -16.31 23.75
C LEU A 50 19.20 -17.44 24.20
N ILE A 51 19.61 -18.70 23.98
CA ILE A 51 18.83 -19.87 24.40
C ILE A 51 18.61 -19.85 25.92
N ASP A 52 19.64 -19.51 26.70
CA ASP A 52 19.53 -19.39 28.15
C ASP A 52 18.59 -18.26 28.57
N LEU A 53 18.65 -17.10 27.88
CA LEU A 53 17.73 -15.97 28.12
C LEU A 53 16.27 -16.41 27.93
N ILE A 54 15.95 -17.01 26.78
CA ILE A 54 14.57 -17.42 26.48
C ILE A 54 14.11 -18.57 27.39
N ASN A 55 14.98 -19.54 27.69
CA ASN A 55 14.69 -20.63 28.65
C ASN A 55 14.41 -20.15 30.07
N ASN A 56 15.06 -19.07 30.51
CA ASN A 56 14.81 -18.50 31.83
C ASN A 56 13.46 -17.78 31.88
N GLU A 57 13.07 -17.16 30.76
CA GLU A 57 11.84 -16.38 30.66
C GLU A 57 10.59 -17.23 30.44
N LYS A 58 10.70 -18.35 29.72
CA LYS A 58 9.63 -19.34 29.49
C LYS A 58 8.32 -18.70 29.00
N THR A 59 8.43 -17.62 28.25
CA THR A 59 7.31 -16.87 27.69
C THR A 59 7.22 -17.17 26.21
N HIS A 60 6.00 -17.35 25.69
CA HIS A 60 5.80 -17.60 24.26
C HIS A 60 6.43 -16.48 23.44
N SER A 61 7.13 -16.86 22.38
CA SER A 61 7.96 -15.90 21.65
C SER A 61 8.10 -16.22 20.17
N ALA A 62 8.38 -15.18 19.38
CA ALA A 62 8.86 -15.29 18.02
C ALA A 62 10.29 -14.76 17.93
N ILE A 63 11.11 -15.39 17.09
CA ILE A 63 12.43 -14.87 16.72
C ILE A 63 12.40 -14.47 15.26
N ILE A 64 12.68 -13.21 14.99
CA ILE A 64 12.77 -12.64 13.65
C ILE A 64 14.25 -12.49 13.28
N PHE A 65 14.67 -13.24 12.26
CA PHE A 65 15.98 -13.15 11.64
C PHE A 65 15.92 -12.17 10.46
N SER A 66 16.32 -10.93 10.71
CA SER A 66 16.26 -9.80 9.79
C SER A 66 17.45 -9.76 8.83
N GLY A 67 17.66 -10.84 8.09
CA GLY A 67 18.59 -10.94 6.96
C GLY A 67 20.03 -11.31 7.27
N ASP A 68 20.77 -11.43 6.18
CA ASP A 68 22.15 -11.89 6.12
C ASP A 68 22.30 -13.27 6.75
N ILE A 69 21.57 -14.24 6.20
CA ILE A 69 21.47 -15.61 6.70
C ILE A 69 22.61 -16.47 6.15
N THR A 70 23.03 -16.29 4.90
CA THR A 70 24.17 -17.00 4.27
C THR A 70 25.44 -16.17 4.17
N LYS A 71 26.61 -16.83 4.17
CA LYS A 71 27.91 -16.17 4.06
C LYS A 71 28.24 -15.66 2.65
N VAL A 72 27.90 -16.43 1.61
CA VAL A 72 28.33 -16.18 0.21
C VAL A 72 27.37 -16.81 -0.82
N ASN A 73 27.77 -16.77 -2.10
CA ASN A 73 27.06 -17.35 -3.23
C ASN A 73 26.85 -18.89 -3.12
N LEU A 74 25.60 -19.30 -2.92
CA LEU A 74 25.07 -20.66 -2.80
C LEU A 74 24.97 -21.43 -4.13
N SER A 75 25.34 -20.83 -5.27
CA SER A 75 25.62 -21.59 -6.49
C SER A 75 26.79 -22.58 -6.28
N ASN A 76 27.68 -22.32 -5.32
CA ASN A 76 28.71 -23.29 -4.91
C ASN A 76 28.11 -24.41 -4.03
N LYS A 77 28.24 -25.67 -4.48
CA LYS A 77 27.70 -26.84 -3.78
C LYS A 77 28.26 -27.03 -2.36
N ASN A 78 29.56 -26.83 -2.16
CA ASN A 78 30.18 -27.01 -0.83
C ASN A 78 29.67 -25.95 0.14
N GLN A 79 29.55 -24.70 -0.33
CA GLN A 79 28.96 -23.65 0.48
C GLN A 79 27.51 -23.96 0.86
N ARG A 80 26.72 -24.42 -0.12
CA ARG A 80 25.32 -24.80 0.09
C ARG A 80 25.18 -25.85 1.20
N ILE A 81 26.03 -26.88 1.18
CA ILE A 81 26.06 -27.94 2.22
C ILE A 81 26.45 -27.36 3.58
N ASN A 82 27.48 -26.51 3.62
CA ASN A 82 27.95 -25.90 4.86
C ASN A 82 26.87 -25.02 5.51
N ASP A 83 26.23 -24.14 4.73
CA ASP A 83 25.17 -23.28 5.26
C ASP A 83 23.93 -24.08 5.64
N SER A 84 23.51 -25.07 4.85
CA SER A 84 22.41 -25.96 5.23
C SER A 84 22.68 -26.67 6.57
N THR A 85 23.88 -27.21 6.76
CA THR A 85 24.27 -27.89 8.01
C THR A 85 24.31 -26.91 9.18
N ARG A 86 24.89 -25.73 8.98
CA ARG A 86 24.99 -24.68 10.00
C ARG A 86 23.61 -24.22 10.45
N LEU A 87 22.71 -23.93 9.51
CA LEU A 87 21.33 -23.51 9.79
C LEU A 87 20.55 -24.61 10.49
N ALA A 88 20.66 -25.86 10.05
CA ALA A 88 20.02 -26.99 10.71
C ALA A 88 20.42 -27.10 12.19
N LEU A 89 21.70 -26.98 12.51
CA LEU A 89 22.20 -27.05 13.89
C LEU A 89 21.78 -25.85 14.75
N ILE A 90 21.67 -24.66 14.16
CA ILE A 90 21.18 -23.46 14.88
C ILE A 90 19.70 -23.62 15.21
N ILE A 91 18.92 -24.00 14.20
CA ILE A 91 17.47 -24.17 14.31
C ILE A 91 17.12 -25.30 15.28
N GLU A 92 17.83 -26.43 15.22
CA GLU A 92 17.66 -27.54 16.17
C GLU A 92 17.75 -27.08 17.62
N LYS A 93 18.73 -26.21 17.93
CA LYS A 93 18.90 -25.65 19.28
C LYS A 93 17.81 -24.66 19.69
N LEU A 94 17.11 -24.08 18.73
CA LEU A 94 16.04 -23.10 18.93
C LEU A 94 14.63 -23.75 18.88
N GLN A 95 14.53 -25.08 18.71
CA GLN A 95 13.26 -25.82 18.85
C GLN A 95 12.88 -25.96 20.32
N LEU A 96 12.59 -24.84 20.97
CA LEU A 96 12.17 -24.76 22.37
C LEU A 96 10.64 -24.66 22.46
N ASP A 97 10.02 -25.25 23.48
CA ASP A 97 8.55 -25.33 23.59
C ASP A 97 7.84 -23.96 23.63
N PHE A 98 8.52 -22.92 24.11
CA PHE A 98 8.01 -21.55 24.21
C PHE A 98 8.41 -20.67 23.01
N ILE A 99 9.05 -21.23 21.97
CA ILE A 99 9.27 -20.53 20.70
C ILE A 99 8.16 -20.95 19.75
N SER A 100 7.25 -20.01 19.49
CA SER A 100 6.13 -20.19 18.59
C SER A 100 6.56 -20.17 17.14
N ASP A 101 7.47 -19.25 16.76
CA ASP A 101 7.87 -19.05 15.36
C ASP A 101 9.33 -18.62 15.20
N LEU A 102 10.01 -19.18 14.21
CA LEU A 102 11.30 -18.74 13.67
C LEU A 102 11.09 -18.17 12.27
N ILE A 103 11.21 -16.84 12.14
CA ILE A 103 10.87 -16.10 10.93
C ILE A 103 12.13 -15.59 10.28
N PHE A 104 12.32 -15.92 9.00
CA PHE A 104 13.51 -15.56 8.23
C PHE A 104 13.15 -14.59 7.11
N ILE A 105 13.86 -13.47 7.07
CA ILE A 105 13.73 -12.39 6.09
C ILE A 105 15.06 -12.31 5.34
N PRO A 106 15.10 -12.23 4.00
CA PRO A 106 16.36 -12.13 3.26
C PRO A 106 17.04 -10.77 3.41
N GLY A 107 18.38 -10.78 3.52
CA GLY A 107 19.26 -9.60 3.48
C GLY A 107 20.12 -9.50 2.22
N ASP A 108 21.04 -8.55 2.18
CA ASP A 108 21.85 -8.30 0.98
C ASP A 108 22.82 -9.45 0.65
N ARG A 109 23.38 -10.11 1.68
CA ARG A 109 24.21 -11.32 1.49
C ARG A 109 23.42 -12.49 0.93
N ASP A 110 22.14 -12.60 1.31
CA ASP A 110 21.23 -13.64 0.82
C ASP A 110 20.88 -13.44 -0.66
N TRP A 111 20.99 -12.20 -1.14
CA TRP A 111 20.97 -11.83 -2.55
C TRP A 111 22.37 -11.79 -3.19
N ALA A 112 23.33 -12.53 -2.63
CA ALA A 112 24.71 -12.60 -3.08
C ALA A 112 25.37 -11.20 -3.22
N TYR A 113 25.21 -10.35 -2.19
CA TYR A 113 25.69 -8.97 -2.17
C TYR A 113 25.17 -8.15 -3.36
N SER A 114 23.88 -8.28 -3.63
CA SER A 114 23.24 -7.65 -4.79
C SER A 114 23.86 -8.03 -6.15
N GLY A 115 24.51 -9.19 -6.25
CA GLY A 115 25.13 -9.68 -7.49
C GLY A 115 24.13 -10.21 -8.53
N LYS A 116 24.57 -10.42 -9.77
CA LYS A 116 23.71 -10.86 -10.89
C LYS A 116 22.90 -12.14 -10.65
N ASN A 117 23.40 -13.02 -9.77
CA ASN A 117 22.74 -14.28 -9.40
C ASN A 117 21.92 -14.15 -8.11
N GLY A 118 21.66 -12.93 -7.62
CA GLY A 118 21.01 -12.70 -6.32
C GLY A 118 19.64 -13.37 -6.20
N LEU A 119 18.79 -13.27 -7.24
CA LEU A 119 17.48 -13.94 -7.26
C LEU A 119 17.59 -15.47 -7.23
N GLU A 120 18.60 -16.05 -7.88
CA GLU A 120 18.84 -17.49 -7.79
C GLU A 120 19.30 -17.87 -6.38
N ASN A 121 20.21 -17.09 -5.81
CA ASN A 121 20.79 -17.31 -4.48
C ASN A 121 19.73 -17.31 -3.38
N VAL A 122 18.87 -16.30 -3.36
CA VAL A 122 17.82 -16.16 -2.34
C VAL A 122 16.81 -17.30 -2.44
N ARG A 123 16.48 -17.76 -3.66
CA ARG A 123 15.60 -18.92 -3.87
C ARG A 123 16.25 -20.23 -3.45
N ILE A 124 17.56 -20.39 -3.64
CA ILE A 124 18.28 -21.55 -3.13
C ILE A 124 18.21 -21.57 -1.60
N LEU A 125 18.41 -20.42 -0.95
CA LEU A 125 18.34 -20.32 0.50
C LEU A 125 16.94 -20.61 1.05
N GLU A 126 15.90 -20.07 0.43
CA GLU A 126 14.50 -20.40 0.72
C GLU A 126 14.27 -21.91 0.70
N ASN A 127 14.67 -22.58 -0.41
CA ASN A 127 14.53 -24.02 -0.54
C ASN A 127 15.32 -24.80 0.54
N ILE A 128 16.49 -24.31 0.96
CA ILE A 128 17.24 -24.95 2.06
C ILE A 128 16.40 -24.92 3.33
N LEU A 129 15.90 -23.74 3.74
CA LEU A 129 15.16 -23.58 4.98
C LEU A 129 13.83 -24.35 4.97
N GLU A 130 13.09 -24.31 3.85
CA GLU A 130 11.83 -25.05 3.69
C GLU A 130 12.02 -26.58 3.65
N SER A 131 13.21 -27.05 3.28
CA SER A 131 13.53 -28.49 3.23
C SER A 131 13.97 -29.09 4.57
N LEU A 132 14.23 -28.25 5.59
CA LEU A 132 14.68 -28.74 6.90
C LEU A 132 13.53 -29.44 7.66
N PRO A 133 13.80 -30.52 8.41
CA PRO A 133 12.76 -31.33 9.07
C PRO A 133 12.24 -30.73 10.38
N PHE A 134 12.23 -29.41 10.51
CA PHE A 134 11.87 -28.69 11.73
C PHE A 134 10.53 -27.98 11.58
N LYS A 135 9.84 -27.76 12.71
CA LYS A 135 8.53 -27.08 12.73
C LYS A 135 8.70 -25.58 12.98
N ASN A 136 7.64 -24.83 12.72
CA ASN A 136 7.55 -23.40 13.05
C ASN A 136 8.62 -22.52 12.40
N ILE A 137 9.05 -22.89 11.19
CA ILE A 137 9.98 -22.09 10.39
C ILE A 137 9.21 -21.44 9.26
N THR A 138 9.36 -20.14 9.15
CA THR A 138 8.68 -19.33 8.15
C THR A 138 9.70 -18.50 7.39
N TRP A 139 9.86 -18.76 6.09
CA TRP A 139 10.57 -17.89 5.17
C TRP A 139 9.59 -16.94 4.49
N LYS A 140 9.78 -15.62 4.64
CA LYS A 140 8.99 -14.60 3.93
C LYS A 140 9.80 -13.35 3.59
N PRO A 141 9.44 -12.66 2.50
CA PRO A 141 8.54 -13.10 1.42
C PRO A 141 9.19 -14.18 0.56
N GLY A 142 8.39 -15.14 0.07
CA GLY A 142 8.90 -16.25 -0.73
C GLY A 142 9.22 -15.88 -2.19
N ASN A 143 9.92 -16.76 -2.90
CA ASN A 143 10.34 -16.66 -4.31
C ASN A 143 11.16 -15.42 -4.70
N GLY A 144 11.72 -14.72 -3.72
CA GLY A 144 12.37 -13.41 -3.91
C GLY A 144 11.38 -12.27 -4.18
N CYS A 145 10.13 -12.40 -3.78
CA CYS A 145 9.10 -11.37 -3.93
C CYS A 145 9.33 -10.18 -2.97
N PRO A 146 8.75 -9.00 -3.26
CA PRO A 146 8.95 -7.79 -2.46
C PRO A 146 8.27 -7.79 -1.09
N GLY A 147 7.11 -8.44 -0.95
CA GLY A 147 6.18 -8.21 0.18
C GLY A 147 5.11 -7.15 -0.18
N PRO A 148 4.44 -6.52 0.80
CA PRO A 148 4.43 -6.95 2.20
C PRO A 148 3.79 -8.34 2.33
N LYS A 149 4.21 -9.11 3.35
CA LYS A 149 3.58 -10.37 3.72
C LYS A 149 3.15 -10.35 5.17
N GLU A 150 1.85 -10.56 5.37
CA GLU A 150 1.22 -10.71 6.68
C GLU A 150 1.57 -12.07 7.29
N ILE A 151 2.01 -12.05 8.55
CA ILE A 151 2.23 -13.21 9.40
C ILE A 151 1.61 -12.88 10.76
N GLU A 152 0.65 -13.68 11.19
CA GLU A 152 0.13 -13.57 12.56
C GLU A 152 1.10 -14.29 13.50
N ILE A 153 1.58 -13.58 14.53
CA ILE A 153 2.45 -14.16 15.56
C ILE A 153 1.81 -13.95 16.94
N GLY A 154 1.74 -15.01 17.73
CA GLY A 154 0.90 -14.98 18.93
C GLY A 154 -0.58 -14.73 18.61
N GLU A 155 -1.35 -14.25 19.58
CA GLU A 155 -2.81 -14.05 19.41
C GLU A 155 -3.16 -12.68 18.80
N ASN A 156 -2.40 -11.63 19.12
CA ASN A 156 -2.79 -10.23 18.88
C ASN A 156 -1.66 -9.42 18.22
N ILE A 157 -0.78 -10.03 17.41
CA ILE A 157 0.30 -9.33 16.70
C ILE A 157 0.25 -9.71 15.23
N LEU A 158 0.25 -8.69 14.38
CA LEU A 158 0.40 -8.80 12.93
C LEU A 158 1.80 -8.33 12.55
N LEU A 159 2.60 -9.23 11.99
CA LEU A 159 3.91 -8.93 11.43
C LEU A 159 3.80 -8.75 9.92
N LEU A 160 4.21 -7.59 9.41
CA LEU A 160 4.38 -7.30 8.00
C LEU A 160 5.84 -7.45 7.60
N VAL A 161 6.13 -8.47 6.80
CA VAL A 161 7.49 -8.76 6.32
C VAL A 161 7.72 -8.17 4.94
N ILE A 162 8.81 -7.41 4.81
CA ILE A 162 9.23 -6.72 3.57
C ILE A 162 10.61 -7.23 3.15
N ASN A 163 10.75 -7.62 1.88
CA ASN A 163 12.05 -7.91 1.28
C ASN A 163 12.68 -6.60 0.81
N THR A 164 13.28 -5.85 1.73
CA THR A 164 13.93 -4.56 1.42
C THR A 164 14.99 -4.68 0.33
N GLN A 165 15.66 -5.84 0.23
CA GLN A 165 16.68 -6.06 -0.79
C GLN A 165 16.09 -6.19 -2.20
N TYR A 166 14.82 -6.58 -2.37
CA TYR A 166 14.17 -6.54 -3.69
C TYR A 166 14.24 -5.13 -4.30
N TRP A 167 13.96 -4.10 -3.51
CA TRP A 167 13.90 -2.70 -3.95
C TRP A 167 15.30 -2.11 -4.20
N ASN A 168 16.30 -2.62 -3.51
CA ASN A 168 17.69 -2.19 -3.63
C ASN A 168 18.50 -2.99 -4.68
N HIS A 169 17.93 -4.06 -5.24
CA HIS A 169 18.68 -4.96 -6.13
C HIS A 169 18.81 -4.37 -7.55
N PRO A 170 20.03 -4.20 -8.08
CA PRO A 170 20.27 -3.57 -9.39
C PRO A 170 20.00 -4.51 -10.59
N PHE A 171 19.82 -5.81 -10.36
CA PHE A 171 19.67 -6.82 -11.41
C PHE A 171 18.25 -7.41 -11.43
N LYS A 172 18.11 -8.62 -11.97
CA LYS A 172 16.80 -9.23 -12.18
C LYS A 172 16.11 -9.52 -10.84
N VAL A 173 14.93 -8.95 -10.68
CA VAL A 173 13.95 -9.30 -9.64
C VAL A 173 12.67 -9.86 -10.29
N PRO A 174 11.80 -10.59 -9.57
CA PRO A 174 10.53 -11.05 -10.11
C PRO A 174 9.63 -9.87 -10.51
N GLY A 175 9.29 -9.75 -11.79
CA GLY A 175 8.38 -8.73 -12.30
C GLY A 175 6.95 -9.24 -12.52
N PRO A 176 5.99 -8.34 -12.87
CA PRO A 176 4.61 -8.73 -13.14
C PRO A 176 4.47 -9.83 -14.21
N ALA A 177 5.32 -9.78 -15.24
CA ALA A 177 5.32 -10.74 -16.35
C ALA A 177 5.78 -12.15 -15.95
N ASP A 178 6.53 -12.31 -14.85
CA ASP A 178 6.92 -13.63 -14.35
C ASP A 178 5.72 -14.36 -13.68
N ALA A 179 4.66 -13.62 -13.31
CA ALA A 179 3.44 -14.12 -12.64
C ALA A 179 3.68 -14.92 -11.34
N VAL A 180 4.88 -14.81 -10.75
CA VAL A 180 5.29 -15.54 -9.53
C VAL A 180 4.77 -14.83 -8.27
N CYS A 181 4.97 -13.51 -8.18
CA CYS A 181 4.60 -12.72 -7.01
C CYS A 181 3.16 -12.21 -7.07
N ASP A 182 2.55 -12.02 -5.90
CA ASP A 182 1.23 -11.38 -5.80
C ASP A 182 1.34 -9.86 -6.06
N ILE A 183 2.44 -9.28 -5.63
CA ILE A 183 2.79 -7.86 -5.75
C ILE A 183 4.19 -7.81 -6.36
N SER A 184 4.38 -7.00 -7.39
CA SER A 184 5.66 -6.88 -8.12
C SER A 184 5.89 -5.48 -8.70
N SER A 185 5.01 -4.52 -8.39
CA SER A 185 5.19 -3.11 -8.70
C SER A 185 5.30 -2.32 -7.40
N GLN A 186 6.05 -1.21 -7.42
CA GLN A 186 6.21 -0.34 -6.25
C GLN A 186 4.88 0.29 -5.83
N ARG A 187 4.05 0.69 -6.79
CA ARG A 187 2.74 1.24 -6.52
C ARG A 187 1.82 0.24 -5.80
N ASP A 188 1.68 -0.97 -6.36
CA ASP A 188 0.86 -2.02 -5.74
C ASP A 188 1.37 -2.37 -4.33
N PHE A 189 2.69 -2.36 -4.14
CA PHE A 189 3.32 -2.60 -2.84
C PHE A 189 2.93 -1.53 -1.82
N LEU A 190 3.07 -0.26 -2.18
CA LEU A 190 2.78 0.87 -1.27
C LEU A 190 1.29 0.90 -0.94
N GLU A 191 0.42 0.70 -1.94
CA GLU A 191 -1.03 0.65 -1.74
C GLU A 191 -1.42 -0.51 -0.83
N GLU A 192 -0.89 -1.72 -1.04
CA GLU A 192 -1.22 -2.86 -0.16
C GLU A 192 -0.68 -2.65 1.26
N LEU A 193 0.53 -2.13 1.41
CA LEU A 193 1.12 -1.84 2.72
C LEU A 193 0.27 -0.83 3.50
N GLU A 194 -0.08 0.29 2.87
CA GLU A 194 -0.92 1.34 3.46
C GLU A 194 -2.35 0.84 3.72
N ASP A 195 -2.93 0.05 2.80
CA ASP A 195 -4.21 -0.62 3.00
C ASP A 195 -4.13 -1.47 4.28
N ILE A 196 -3.17 -2.40 4.41
CA ILE A 196 -3.05 -3.29 5.59
C ILE A 196 -2.85 -2.49 6.88
N ILE A 197 -1.98 -1.47 6.89
CA ILE A 197 -1.74 -0.63 8.08
C ILE A 197 -3.02 0.10 8.50
N SER A 198 -3.67 0.80 7.57
CA SER A 198 -4.93 1.53 7.81
C SER A 198 -6.08 0.64 8.27
N GLU A 199 -6.03 -0.61 7.80
CA GLU A 199 -7.04 -1.63 8.02
C GLU A 199 -6.85 -2.40 9.33
N THR A 200 -5.69 -2.27 9.99
CA THR A 200 -5.36 -2.94 11.27
C THR A 200 -5.70 -2.01 12.44
N SER A 201 -6.59 -2.46 13.33
CA SER A 201 -6.95 -1.70 14.54
C SER A 201 -7.26 -2.59 15.75
N ASP A 202 -7.13 -3.90 15.57
CA ASP A 202 -7.43 -4.95 16.53
C ASP A 202 -6.21 -5.83 16.85
N LYS A 203 -5.02 -5.48 16.35
CA LYS A 203 -3.77 -6.21 16.56
C LYS A 203 -2.61 -5.24 16.67
N ASN A 204 -1.61 -5.60 17.48
CA ASN A 204 -0.34 -4.89 17.49
C ASN A 204 0.31 -5.04 16.12
N LEU A 205 0.75 -3.94 15.53
CA LEU A 205 1.32 -3.94 14.19
C LEU A 205 2.83 -3.78 14.24
N LEU A 206 3.53 -4.71 13.60
CA LEU A 206 4.99 -4.75 13.53
C LEU A 206 5.42 -4.88 12.08
N ILE A 207 6.38 -4.09 11.64
CA ILE A 207 6.95 -4.18 10.29
C ILE A 207 8.39 -4.66 10.42
N ALA A 208 8.83 -5.60 9.58
CA ALA A 208 10.21 -6.07 9.57
C ALA A 208 10.79 -6.17 8.16
N GLY A 209 12.02 -5.70 8.02
CA GLY A 209 12.83 -5.81 6.81
C GLY A 209 14.30 -6.00 7.16
N HIS A 210 15.17 -6.16 6.18
CA HIS A 210 16.61 -6.25 6.45
C HIS A 210 17.23 -4.86 6.62
N PHE A 211 17.04 -3.98 5.64
CA PHE A 211 17.58 -2.62 5.67
C PHE A 211 16.80 -1.73 6.64
N PRO A 212 17.50 -0.93 7.47
CA PRO A 212 16.86 0.13 8.24
C PRO A 212 16.31 1.22 7.32
N ILE A 213 15.18 1.82 7.72
CA ILE A 213 14.64 3.03 7.08
C ILE A 213 15.45 4.26 7.52
N ILE A 214 15.90 4.24 8.78
CA ILE A 214 16.74 5.25 9.41
C ILE A 214 17.82 4.52 10.21
N SER A 215 19.07 4.97 10.06
CA SER A 215 20.19 4.44 10.83
C SER A 215 21.17 5.55 11.19
N THR A 216 21.76 5.46 12.38
CA THR A 216 22.93 6.26 12.76
C THR A 216 24.22 5.41 12.74
N GLY A 217 24.19 4.21 12.18
CA GLY A 217 25.35 3.38 11.92
C GLY A 217 26.11 3.77 10.66
N GLU A 218 27.13 2.97 10.32
CA GLU A 218 28.01 3.24 9.18
C GLU A 218 27.29 3.18 7.82
N TYR A 219 26.34 2.26 7.65
CA TYR A 219 25.53 2.16 6.41
C TYR A 219 24.38 3.18 6.38
N GLY A 220 24.08 3.80 7.52
CA GLY A 220 23.35 5.07 7.63
C GLY A 220 24.19 6.32 7.31
N GLY A 221 25.44 6.16 6.87
CA GLY A 221 26.36 7.24 6.54
C GLY A 221 27.10 7.85 7.74
N ARG A 222 26.98 7.32 8.96
CA ARG A 222 27.70 7.88 10.13
C ARG A 222 29.05 7.18 10.31
N MET A 223 30.14 7.92 10.17
CA MET A 223 31.48 7.34 10.13
C MET A 223 32.38 7.88 11.25
N SER A 224 33.30 7.03 11.71
CA SER A 224 34.25 7.39 12.76
C SER A 224 35.35 8.32 12.23
N LEU A 225 35.96 9.12 13.12
CA LEU A 225 37.11 9.98 12.77
C LEU A 225 38.26 9.16 12.15
N LYS A 226 38.43 7.90 12.57
CA LYS A 226 39.41 6.98 11.97
C LYS A 226 39.19 6.82 10.46
N LYS A 227 37.93 6.73 10.00
CA LYS A 227 37.63 6.55 8.57
C LYS A 227 37.87 7.81 7.74
N HIS A 228 37.74 9.00 8.34
CA HIS A 228 38.11 10.26 7.68
C HIS A 228 39.62 10.42 7.48
N LEU A 229 40.42 9.83 8.38
CA LEU A 229 41.88 9.96 8.38
C LEU A 229 42.57 8.77 7.70
N PHE A 230 42.04 7.55 7.83
CA PHE A 230 42.67 6.29 7.39
C PHE A 230 41.68 5.37 6.64
N PRO A 231 41.06 5.82 5.53
CA PRO A 231 40.01 5.07 4.83
C PRO A 231 40.50 3.73 4.25
N LEU A 232 41.81 3.60 3.95
CA LEU A 232 42.40 2.39 3.38
C LEU A 232 42.40 1.20 4.36
N THR A 233 42.17 1.45 5.64
CA THR A 233 42.06 0.38 6.66
C THR A 233 40.81 -0.49 6.48
N ASP A 234 39.78 -0.02 5.76
CA ASP A 234 38.58 -0.80 5.44
C ASP A 234 38.86 -1.83 4.33
N PHE A 235 39.82 -1.56 3.42
CA PHE A 235 40.24 -2.51 2.39
C PHE A 235 41.30 -3.48 2.88
N ASN A 236 42.22 -3.00 3.72
CA ASN A 236 43.25 -3.81 4.36
C ASN A 236 43.58 -3.24 5.75
N PRO A 237 43.32 -3.98 6.85
CA PRO A 237 43.55 -3.51 8.21
C PRO A 237 44.97 -3.03 8.53
N SER A 238 45.97 -3.42 7.72
CA SER A 238 47.38 -3.04 7.89
C SER A 238 47.75 -1.69 7.25
N LEU A 239 46.88 -1.10 6.42
CA LEU A 239 47.16 0.15 5.68
C LEU A 239 46.80 1.41 6.48
N TRP A 240 47.55 1.69 7.55
CA TRP A 240 47.42 2.91 8.37
C TRP A 240 48.06 4.15 7.74
N ILE A 241 47.70 4.45 6.50
CA ILE A 241 48.21 5.61 5.76
C ILE A 241 47.24 6.78 5.96
N PRO A 242 47.65 7.90 6.58
CA PRO A 242 46.79 9.06 6.75
C PRO A 242 46.57 9.74 5.41
N VAL A 243 45.30 9.88 4.99
CA VAL A 243 44.91 10.58 3.76
C VAL A 243 43.84 11.64 4.09
N PRO A 244 44.17 12.72 4.82
CA PRO A 244 43.19 13.76 5.14
C PRO A 244 42.70 14.47 3.86
N ILE A 245 41.50 15.08 3.92
CA ILE A 245 40.80 15.72 2.78
C ILE A 245 40.33 14.71 1.73
N VAL A 246 41.25 13.96 1.09
CA VAL A 246 40.87 12.94 0.10
C VAL A 246 40.14 11.76 0.75
N GLY A 247 40.58 11.36 1.95
CA GLY A 247 39.93 10.32 2.73
C GLY A 247 38.58 10.72 3.32
N SER A 248 38.21 12.01 3.29
CA SER A 248 36.85 12.47 3.59
C SER A 248 35.90 12.35 2.39
N PHE A 249 36.40 12.15 1.15
CA PHE A 249 35.53 11.81 0.02
C PHE A 249 34.88 10.44 0.20
N TYR A 250 35.55 9.47 0.84
CA TYR A 250 34.96 8.15 1.04
C TYR A 250 33.74 8.21 1.99
N PRO A 251 33.81 8.86 3.17
CA PRO A 251 32.63 9.15 3.96
C PRO A 251 31.58 10.03 3.29
N ALA A 252 32.00 11.09 2.60
CA ALA A 252 31.05 11.95 1.87
C ALA A 252 30.32 11.17 0.76
N PHE A 253 31.01 10.27 0.06
CA PHE A 253 30.41 9.38 -0.93
C PHE A 253 29.35 8.50 -0.26
N ARG A 254 29.68 7.81 0.84
CA ARG A 254 28.72 6.95 1.55
C ARG A 254 27.52 7.70 2.14
N GLN A 255 27.70 8.98 2.48
CA GLN A 255 26.63 9.83 3.03
C GLN A 255 25.68 10.42 1.99
N ASN A 256 26.11 10.58 0.73
CA ASN A 256 25.34 11.34 -0.26
C ASN A 256 25.05 10.56 -1.55
N ILE A 257 25.78 9.48 -1.81
CA ILE A 257 25.65 8.66 -3.03
C ILE A 257 25.50 7.19 -2.64
N GLY A 258 26.37 6.71 -1.75
CA GLY A 258 26.38 5.37 -1.20
C GLY A 258 26.61 4.25 -2.20
N SER A 259 26.66 3.05 -1.66
CA SER A 259 26.72 1.78 -2.36
C SER A 259 25.43 0.99 -2.14
N GLN A 260 25.31 -0.19 -2.74
CA GLN A 260 24.18 -1.09 -2.51
C GLN A 260 24.08 -1.60 -1.05
N MET A 261 25.07 -1.34 -0.20
CA MET A 261 24.96 -1.62 1.24
C MET A 261 24.51 -0.38 2.03
N ASP A 262 24.54 0.81 1.46
CA ASP A 262 24.17 2.04 2.18
C ASP A 262 22.67 2.32 1.99
N ILE A 263 21.98 2.82 3.01
CA ILE A 263 20.54 3.17 2.89
C ILE A 263 20.30 4.40 1.99
N ILE A 264 21.36 5.18 1.74
CA ILE A 264 21.37 6.28 0.78
C ILE A 264 22.03 5.72 -0.48
N ASN A 265 21.22 5.30 -1.45
CA ASN A 265 21.71 4.86 -2.74
C ASN A 265 20.64 5.00 -3.83
N GLU A 266 21.08 4.98 -5.10
CA GLU A 266 20.23 5.25 -6.27
C GLU A 266 19.01 4.33 -6.45
N HIS A 267 19.04 3.11 -5.88
CA HIS A 267 17.95 2.14 -6.00
C HIS A 267 17.01 2.16 -4.79
N TYR A 268 17.53 2.38 -3.58
CA TYR A 268 16.74 2.28 -2.35
C TYR A 268 16.12 3.61 -1.91
N GLU A 269 16.65 4.76 -2.34
CA GLU A 269 16.23 6.08 -1.85
C GLU A 269 14.74 6.36 -2.06
N GLU A 270 14.21 6.08 -3.27
CA GLU A 270 12.79 6.30 -3.59
C GLU A 270 11.86 5.43 -2.72
N PHE A 271 12.19 4.14 -2.59
CA PHE A 271 11.46 3.22 -1.73
C PHE A 271 11.49 3.67 -0.26
N ASN A 272 12.68 4.03 0.24
CA ASN A 272 12.87 4.47 1.61
C ASN A 272 12.06 5.75 1.91
N ALA A 273 12.02 6.70 0.98
CA ALA A 273 11.22 7.92 1.11
C ALA A 273 9.72 7.63 1.20
N GLU A 274 9.19 6.73 0.36
CA GLU A 274 7.76 6.37 0.40
C GLU A 274 7.38 5.57 1.66
N ILE A 275 8.25 4.67 2.13
CA ILE A 275 8.03 3.98 3.41
C ILE A 275 8.00 4.99 4.57
N LYS A 276 8.89 5.98 4.59
CA LYS A 276 8.88 7.04 5.61
C LYS A 276 7.56 7.81 5.58
N ASN A 277 7.07 8.19 4.39
CA ASN A 277 5.78 8.86 4.25
C ASN A 277 4.63 8.02 4.84
N ILE A 278 4.59 6.71 4.54
CA ILE A 278 3.55 5.80 5.07
C ILE A 278 3.65 5.73 6.60
N ILE A 279 4.85 5.55 7.14
CA ILE A 279 5.03 5.44 8.60
C ILE A 279 4.61 6.75 9.30
N GLN A 280 4.92 7.91 8.70
CA GLN A 280 4.48 9.21 9.22
C GLN A 280 2.95 9.42 9.13
N ASP A 281 2.27 8.82 8.14
CA ASP A 281 0.80 8.86 8.03
C ASP A 281 0.10 7.98 9.07
N HIS A 282 0.83 7.06 9.69
CA HIS A 282 0.34 6.03 10.59
C HIS A 282 1.20 5.96 11.85
N PRO A 283 1.08 6.93 12.78
CA PRO A 283 1.83 6.92 14.03
C PRO A 283 1.52 5.66 14.85
N GLY A 284 2.42 5.27 15.72
CA GLY A 284 2.28 4.05 16.55
C GLY A 284 2.95 2.81 15.97
N LEU A 285 3.68 2.91 14.85
CA LEU A 285 4.34 1.77 14.22
C LEU A 285 5.67 1.40 14.89
N ILE A 286 6.05 0.12 14.75
CA ILE A 286 7.40 -0.36 15.06
C ILE A 286 7.99 -0.98 13.80
N TYR A 287 9.18 -0.52 13.40
CA TYR A 287 9.94 -1.07 12.28
C TYR A 287 11.21 -1.76 12.77
N LEU A 288 11.38 -3.04 12.41
CA LEU A 288 12.55 -3.86 12.73
C LEU A 288 13.49 -4.01 11.54
N SER A 289 14.78 -3.88 11.81
CA SER A 289 15.86 -4.13 10.85
C SER A 289 17.06 -4.86 11.46
N GLY A 290 17.97 -5.31 10.60
CA GLY A 290 19.14 -6.09 11.00
C GLY A 290 20.44 -5.80 10.24
N HIS A 291 20.46 -4.87 9.28
CA HIS A 291 21.62 -4.62 8.42
C HIS A 291 22.81 -4.02 9.18
N ASP A 292 22.63 -2.89 9.87
CA ASP A 292 23.75 -2.20 10.50
C ASP A 292 24.29 -2.96 11.72
N TYR A 293 25.61 -3.09 11.84
CA TYR A 293 26.28 -3.74 12.97
C TYR A 293 26.25 -2.89 14.25
N VAL A 294 25.09 -2.36 14.63
CA VAL A 294 24.85 -1.60 15.87
C VAL A 294 23.48 -1.95 16.44
N GLN A 295 23.34 -1.96 17.76
CA GLN A 295 22.02 -2.04 18.41
C GLN A 295 21.46 -0.63 18.52
N GLN A 296 20.28 -0.36 17.96
CA GLN A 296 19.70 0.99 17.92
C GLN A 296 18.20 0.98 18.18
N LEU A 297 17.74 2.00 18.90
CA LEU A 297 16.34 2.40 19.01
C LEU A 297 16.24 3.89 18.73
N ILE A 298 15.50 4.23 17.69
CA ILE A 298 15.23 5.61 17.27
C ILE A 298 13.73 5.84 17.38
N TYR A 299 13.32 6.97 17.94
CA TYR A 299 11.93 7.41 17.98
C TYR A 299 11.76 8.65 17.12
N LEU A 300 10.92 8.55 16.10
CA LEU A 300 10.68 9.63 15.16
C LEU A 300 9.22 9.57 14.70
N GLU A 301 8.54 10.73 14.75
CA GLU A 301 7.15 10.90 14.27
C GLU A 301 6.21 9.83 14.86
N ASP A 302 6.23 9.71 16.19
CA ASP A 302 5.41 8.78 16.98
C ASP A 302 5.56 7.29 16.60
N SER A 303 6.69 6.93 15.98
CA SER A 303 7.04 5.56 15.60
C SER A 303 8.43 5.17 16.09
N TYR A 304 8.65 3.87 16.33
CA TYR A 304 9.95 3.33 16.76
C TYR A 304 10.64 2.53 15.66
N PHE A 305 11.93 2.81 15.46
CA PHE A 305 12.80 2.10 14.53
C PHE A 305 13.87 1.35 15.33
N ILE A 306 13.87 0.03 15.23
CA ILE A 306 14.78 -0.85 15.97
C ILE A 306 15.69 -1.56 14.99
N ASN A 307 17.00 -1.31 15.11
CA ASN A 307 18.01 -2.08 14.40
C ASN A 307 18.74 -3.01 15.37
N SER A 308 18.66 -4.32 15.13
CA SER A 308 19.32 -5.36 15.94
C SER A 308 20.37 -6.12 15.12
N GLY A 309 21.19 -5.41 14.34
CA GLY A 309 22.20 -6.04 13.47
C GLY A 309 23.53 -6.36 14.16
N ALA A 310 23.75 -5.90 15.40
CA ALA A 310 24.94 -6.23 16.18
C ALA A 310 24.73 -7.47 17.07
N PHE A 311 24.37 -8.62 16.50
CA PHE A 311 24.25 -9.85 17.31
C PHE A 311 25.63 -10.44 17.66
N LEU A 312 26.56 -10.46 16.69
CA LEU A 312 27.93 -10.98 16.83
C LEU A 312 28.99 -9.89 16.69
N ASN A 313 28.91 -9.14 15.61
CA ASN A 313 29.86 -8.09 15.26
C ASN A 313 29.30 -6.73 15.64
N ASN A 314 30.18 -5.74 15.79
CA ASN A 314 29.78 -4.36 16.04
C ASN A 314 30.60 -3.38 15.18
N ALA A 315 30.00 -2.24 14.88
CA ALA A 315 30.58 -1.14 14.13
C ALA A 315 30.36 0.20 14.84
N PHE A 316 30.83 1.28 14.22
CA PHE A 316 30.61 2.62 14.72
C PHE A 316 29.15 3.08 14.53
N SER A 317 28.65 3.87 15.48
CA SER A 317 27.41 4.66 15.36
C SER A 317 27.68 6.12 15.69
N GLY A 318 27.01 7.05 15.01
CA GLY A 318 26.95 8.46 15.40
C GLY A 318 26.10 8.70 16.64
N ARG A 319 25.73 9.97 16.86
CA ARG A 319 24.65 10.35 17.78
C ARG A 319 23.58 11.10 16.98
N SER A 320 22.31 10.86 17.28
CA SER A 320 21.18 11.68 16.82
C SER A 320 20.37 12.18 18.02
N ILE A 321 19.59 13.24 17.83
CA ILE A 321 18.66 13.74 18.87
C ILE A 321 17.48 12.78 19.06
N ASP A 322 17.07 12.10 17.98
CA ASP A 322 15.96 11.14 17.93
C ASP A 322 16.36 9.72 18.41
N GLU A 323 17.63 9.53 18.76
CA GLU A 323 18.17 8.24 19.19
C GLU A 323 17.96 8.05 20.70
N ILE A 324 17.10 7.10 21.07
CA ILE A 324 16.85 6.76 22.47
C ILE A 324 17.94 5.83 22.99
N TYR A 325 18.34 4.85 22.18
CA TYR A 325 19.36 3.88 22.55
C TYR A 325 20.29 3.57 21.38
N SER A 326 21.59 3.43 21.68
CA SER A 326 22.61 3.02 20.72
C SER A 326 23.76 2.34 21.43
N ALA A 327 24.09 1.13 20.98
CA ALA A 327 25.23 0.39 21.49
C ALA A 327 26.09 -0.20 20.39
N ARG A 328 27.39 0.07 20.52
CA ARG A 328 28.47 -0.49 19.69
C ARG A 328 29.02 -1.77 20.33
N LYS A 329 28.14 -2.67 20.75
CA LYS A 329 28.48 -3.95 21.39
C LYS A 329 27.51 -5.04 20.93
N PRO A 330 27.93 -6.31 20.93
CA PRO A 330 27.03 -7.42 20.65
C PRO A 330 25.83 -7.41 21.62
N GLY A 331 24.63 -7.65 21.09
CA GLY A 331 23.37 -7.46 21.79
C GLY A 331 22.18 -8.06 21.05
N VAL A 332 21.03 -8.08 21.70
CA VAL A 332 19.74 -8.46 21.11
C VAL A 332 18.66 -7.52 21.63
N PHE A 333 17.70 -7.16 20.78
CA PHE A 333 16.54 -6.39 21.18
C PHE A 333 15.31 -7.30 21.32
N ARG A 334 14.58 -7.17 22.42
CA ARG A 334 13.31 -7.85 22.69
C ARG A 334 12.19 -6.82 22.79
N ILE A 335 11.05 -7.11 22.18
CA ILE A 335 9.79 -6.40 22.39
C ILE A 335 8.84 -7.29 23.18
N GLU A 336 8.13 -6.69 24.12
CA GLU A 336 7.15 -7.32 24.98
C GLU A 336 5.77 -6.78 24.69
N TYR A 337 4.85 -7.67 24.32
CA TYR A 337 3.46 -7.32 24.08
C TYR A 337 2.59 -7.87 25.21
N ASN A 338 1.86 -6.96 25.85
CA ASN A 338 0.91 -7.28 26.89
C ASN A 338 -0.52 -7.27 26.33
N SER A 339 -1.37 -8.17 26.83
CA SER A 339 -2.80 -8.29 26.49
C SER A 339 -3.60 -7.03 26.77
N ASN A 340 -3.14 -6.20 27.71
CA ASN A 340 -3.73 -4.90 28.01
C ASN A 340 -3.40 -3.81 26.96
N GLY A 341 -2.44 -4.05 26.06
CA GLY A 341 -2.00 -3.14 25.01
C GLY A 341 -0.76 -2.31 25.32
N ASN A 342 -0.13 -2.49 26.50
CA ASN A 342 1.20 -1.93 26.75
C ASN A 342 2.27 -2.67 25.94
N VAL A 343 3.21 -1.93 25.38
CA VAL A 343 4.35 -2.46 24.62
C VAL A 343 5.65 -1.94 25.22
N ASN A 344 6.54 -2.85 25.60
CA ASN A 344 7.85 -2.51 26.16
C ASN A 344 8.98 -3.02 25.28
N GLY A 345 10.11 -2.33 25.30
CA GLY A 345 11.34 -2.73 24.63
C GLY A 345 12.46 -2.94 25.64
N THR A 346 13.26 -3.98 25.45
CA THR A 346 14.49 -4.19 26.22
C THR A 346 15.65 -4.47 25.28
N ALA A 347 16.68 -3.62 25.38
CA ALA A 347 17.97 -3.88 24.76
C ALA A 347 18.84 -4.70 25.73
N PHE A 348 19.36 -5.81 25.24
CA PHE A 348 20.30 -6.65 25.97
C PHE A 348 21.70 -6.48 25.41
N LYS A 349 22.71 -6.39 26.30
CA LYS A 349 24.12 -6.49 25.93
C LYS A 349 24.66 -7.87 26.26
N PHE A 350 25.47 -8.39 25.35
CA PHE A 350 26.24 -9.59 25.59
C PHE A 350 27.48 -9.27 26.45
N SER A 351 27.61 -9.93 27.59
CA SER A 351 28.79 -9.81 28.45
C SER A 351 28.96 -11.05 29.31
N LYS A 352 30.20 -11.55 29.43
CA LYS A 352 30.53 -12.73 30.25
C LYS A 352 29.66 -13.95 29.91
N ASN A 353 29.49 -14.24 28.61
CA ASN A 353 28.70 -15.36 28.09
C ASN A 353 27.21 -15.34 28.48
N ALA A 354 26.64 -14.17 28.72
CA ALA A 354 25.23 -14.00 28.99
C ALA A 354 24.71 -12.68 28.38
N PHE A 355 23.44 -12.66 28.00
CA PHE A 355 22.72 -11.42 27.73
C PHE A 355 22.22 -10.82 29.04
N LYS A 356 22.49 -9.53 29.25
CA LYS A 356 22.00 -8.77 30.40
C LYS A 356 21.26 -7.55 29.90
N GLY A 357 20.12 -7.24 30.53
CA GLY A 357 19.38 -6.01 30.25
C GLY A 357 20.28 -4.80 30.43
N ASP A 358 20.31 -3.95 29.41
CA ASP A 358 21.13 -2.74 29.35
C ASP A 358 20.23 -1.50 29.41
N GLU A 359 19.12 -1.51 28.66
CA GLU A 359 18.13 -0.43 28.63
C GLU A 359 16.71 -1.03 28.51
N SER A 360 15.74 -0.47 29.23
CA SER A 360 14.33 -0.89 29.20
C SER A 360 13.44 0.33 29.05
N ILE A 361 12.57 0.31 28.05
CA ILE A 361 11.81 1.48 27.59
C ILE A 361 10.35 1.08 27.37
N ASN A 362 9.43 1.90 27.84
CA ASN A 362 8.02 1.78 27.48
C ASN A 362 7.86 2.34 26.07
N LEU A 363 7.65 1.47 25.08
CA LEU A 363 7.48 1.89 23.70
C LEU A 363 6.10 2.50 23.52
N TYR A 364 5.04 1.79 23.95
CA TYR A 364 3.69 2.34 23.89
C TYR A 364 2.89 2.03 25.14
N HIS A 365 2.08 3.02 25.54
CA HIS A 365 1.07 2.85 26.57
C HIS A 365 -0.23 2.34 25.98
N SER A 366 -0.95 1.51 26.73
CA SER A 366 -2.27 1.02 26.35
C SER A 366 -3.24 2.18 26.12
N ALA A 367 -3.95 2.16 24.99
CA ALA A 367 -5.05 3.09 24.72
C ALA A 367 -6.26 2.93 25.65
N CYS A 368 -6.27 1.89 26.50
CA CYS A 368 -7.37 1.54 27.40
C CYS A 368 -7.12 1.97 28.86
N LEU A 369 -5.92 2.43 29.16
CA LEU A 369 -5.52 2.89 30.49
C LEU A 369 -5.40 4.42 30.48
N ASN A 370 -5.43 5.04 31.66
CA ASN A 370 -5.26 6.49 31.76
C ASN A 370 -3.87 6.87 31.21
N PRO A 371 -3.80 7.65 30.11
CA PRO A 371 -2.53 7.87 29.44
C PRO A 371 -1.60 8.69 30.32
N ASP A 372 -0.38 8.20 30.48
CA ASP A 372 0.75 9.05 30.84
C ASP A 372 1.15 9.83 29.59
N ASN A 373 0.95 11.15 29.60
CA ASN A 373 1.23 12.02 28.45
C ASN A 373 2.72 12.04 28.02
N SER A 374 3.62 11.38 28.75
CA SER A 374 5.04 11.25 28.39
C SER A 374 5.37 10.03 27.50
N ILE A 375 4.43 9.11 27.29
CA ILE A 375 4.60 7.89 26.50
C ILE A 375 3.54 7.87 25.40
N PRO A 376 3.89 7.59 24.13
CA PRO A 376 2.91 7.51 23.05
C PRO A 376 1.91 6.36 23.27
N ILE A 377 0.72 6.50 22.72
CA ILE A 377 -0.36 5.53 22.87
C ILE A 377 -0.28 4.47 21.77
N ASN A 378 -0.56 3.20 22.12
CA ASN A 378 -0.70 2.11 21.16
C ASN A 378 -2.05 2.22 20.43
N GLU A 379 -2.06 2.88 19.27
CA GLU A 379 -3.29 3.09 18.49
C GLU A 379 -3.78 1.82 17.77
N PHE A 380 -2.86 0.88 17.47
CA PHE A 380 -3.16 -0.33 16.69
C PHE A 380 -3.84 -1.43 17.50
N TYR A 381 -3.64 -1.46 18.81
CA TYR A 381 -4.23 -2.48 19.68
C TYR A 381 -4.83 -1.88 20.95
N ALA A 382 -6.15 -1.67 20.91
CA ALA A 382 -6.94 -1.17 22.01
C ALA A 382 -7.97 -2.23 22.44
N PRO A 383 -7.62 -3.20 23.33
CA PRO A 383 -8.52 -4.31 23.69
C PRO A 383 -9.90 -3.90 24.20
N CYS A 384 -9.99 -2.77 24.90
CA CYS A 384 -11.25 -2.15 25.32
C CYS A 384 -12.13 -1.66 24.15
N LYS A 385 -11.53 -1.42 22.98
CA LYS A 385 -12.16 -0.97 21.73
C LYS A 385 -12.31 -2.10 20.69
N ILE A 386 -11.78 -3.30 20.96
CA ILE A 386 -11.89 -4.44 20.03
C ILE A 386 -13.26 -5.13 20.13
N ASN A 387 -14.07 -4.76 21.13
CA ASN A 387 -15.49 -5.11 21.23
C ASN A 387 -16.32 -4.04 21.96
N PRO A 388 -16.42 -2.77 21.52
CA PRO A 388 -17.67 -2.08 21.74
C PRO A 388 -18.67 -2.88 20.92
N VAL A 389 -19.59 -3.56 21.56
CA VAL A 389 -20.79 -4.03 20.89
C VAL A 389 -21.30 -2.83 20.09
N SER A 390 -21.08 -2.81 18.76
CA SER A 390 -21.79 -1.85 17.92
C SER A 390 -23.23 -2.14 18.27
N GLN A 391 -23.93 -1.16 18.82
CA GLN A 391 -25.28 -1.40 19.28
C GLN A 391 -26.04 -2.08 18.13
N GLU A 392 -26.78 -3.16 18.43
CA GLU A 392 -27.50 -3.90 17.37
C GLU A 392 -28.43 -2.95 16.59
N LYS A 393 -28.87 -1.88 17.26
CA LYS A 393 -29.72 -0.82 16.73
C LYS A 393 -29.06 0.54 16.88
N MET A 394 -29.49 1.47 16.04
CA MET A 394 -29.15 2.87 16.18
C MET A 394 -29.70 3.44 17.48
N SER A 395 -28.92 4.32 18.09
CA SER A 395 -29.25 5.03 19.34
C SER A 395 -30.14 6.26 19.10
N GLY A 396 -29.95 6.93 17.96
CA GLY A 396 -30.66 8.14 17.57
C GLY A 396 -31.71 7.89 16.48
N VAL A 397 -32.63 8.86 16.34
CA VAL A 397 -33.63 8.91 15.26
C VAL A 397 -33.19 9.96 14.25
N TYR A 398 -33.05 9.55 12.98
CA TYR A 398 -32.48 10.37 11.89
C TYR A 398 -33.37 10.36 10.64
N ASP A 399 -34.68 10.50 10.84
CA ASP A 399 -35.68 10.39 9.76
C ASP A 399 -35.85 11.68 8.95
N GLU A 400 -35.31 12.80 9.43
CA GLU A 400 -35.37 14.09 8.75
C GLU A 400 -34.26 14.24 7.71
N SER A 401 -34.59 14.80 6.56
CA SER A 401 -33.58 15.22 5.58
C SER A 401 -32.83 16.45 6.08
N VAL A 402 -31.55 16.53 5.75
CA VAL A 402 -30.65 17.64 6.08
C VAL A 402 -30.09 18.28 4.83
N ASN A 403 -29.75 19.57 4.94
CA ASN A 403 -29.03 20.28 3.90
C ASN A 403 -27.54 20.29 4.23
N VAL A 404 -26.72 19.88 3.27
CA VAL A 404 -25.27 19.78 3.43
C VAL A 404 -24.58 20.37 2.20
N MET A 405 -23.53 21.16 2.43
CA MET A 405 -22.61 21.61 1.38
C MET A 405 -21.50 20.57 1.18
N ALA A 406 -21.16 20.27 -0.07
CA ALA A 406 -20.13 19.28 -0.38
C ALA A 406 -18.73 19.70 0.09
N GLY A 407 -18.43 21.00 0.05
CA GLY A 407 -17.14 21.55 0.48
C GLY A 407 -17.24 23.05 0.65
N GLU A 408 -17.69 23.47 1.83
CA GLU A 408 -17.84 24.88 2.17
C GLU A 408 -16.52 25.65 2.02
N GLU A 409 -15.38 25.00 2.26
CA GLU A 409 -14.05 25.60 2.14
C GLU A 409 -13.70 26.09 0.72
N TYR A 410 -14.44 25.66 -0.30
CA TYR A 410 -14.20 26.06 -1.69
C TYR A 410 -14.76 27.44 -2.04
N ARG A 411 -15.46 28.10 -1.10
CA ARG A 411 -15.91 29.50 -1.23
C ARG A 411 -14.74 30.39 -1.66
N ALA A 412 -14.96 31.18 -2.70
CA ALA A 412 -13.90 32.01 -3.30
C ALA A 412 -14.43 33.39 -3.70
N SER A 413 -13.64 34.43 -3.43
CA SER A 413 -13.89 35.79 -3.90
C SER A 413 -13.57 35.94 -5.39
N GLY A 414 -14.01 37.03 -6.03
CA GLY A 414 -13.78 37.27 -7.46
C GLY A 414 -12.30 37.26 -7.86
N PHE A 415 -11.41 37.77 -7.00
CA PHE A 415 -9.96 37.74 -7.23
C PHE A 415 -9.41 36.30 -7.21
N LYS A 416 -9.84 35.48 -6.26
CA LYS A 416 -9.44 34.06 -6.19
C LYS A 416 -9.96 33.29 -7.42
N LYS A 417 -11.21 33.53 -7.84
CA LYS A 417 -11.81 32.94 -9.05
C LYS A 417 -11.06 33.35 -10.34
N LEU A 418 -10.55 34.58 -10.43
CA LEU A 418 -9.80 35.05 -11.60
C LEU A 418 -8.48 34.29 -11.81
N PHE A 419 -7.70 34.11 -10.73
CA PHE A 419 -6.38 33.46 -10.82
C PHE A 419 -6.44 31.93 -10.77
N PHE A 420 -7.30 31.39 -9.90
CA PHE A 420 -7.39 29.97 -9.59
C PHE A 420 -8.68 29.31 -10.10
N GLY A 421 -9.46 29.99 -10.94
CA GLY A 421 -10.64 29.42 -11.60
C GLY A 421 -11.95 29.53 -10.81
N GLY A 422 -13.04 29.67 -11.56
CA GLY A 422 -14.40 29.55 -11.03
C GLY A 422 -14.74 28.10 -10.71
N HIS A 423 -14.25 27.16 -11.53
CA HIS A 423 -14.41 25.71 -11.38
C HIS A 423 -15.87 25.33 -11.05
N TYR A 424 -16.08 24.26 -10.28
CA TYR A 424 -17.39 23.89 -9.74
C TYR A 424 -17.65 24.49 -8.36
N ARG A 425 -16.99 25.60 -7.97
CA ARG A 425 -17.11 26.14 -6.60
C ARG A 425 -18.55 26.41 -6.18
N ASP A 426 -19.35 26.95 -7.09
CA ASP A 426 -20.76 27.23 -6.82
C ASP A 426 -21.60 25.93 -6.66
N THR A 427 -21.18 24.84 -7.32
CA THR A 427 -21.73 23.48 -7.10
C THR A 427 -21.28 22.90 -5.75
N TRP A 428 -20.03 23.12 -5.35
CA TRP A 428 -19.47 22.61 -4.08
C TRP A 428 -20.08 23.26 -2.83
N ILE A 429 -20.49 24.52 -2.93
CA ILE A 429 -21.09 25.29 -1.83
C ILE A 429 -22.62 25.35 -1.89
N ALA A 430 -23.25 24.62 -2.82
CA ALA A 430 -24.70 24.53 -2.88
C ALA A 430 -25.23 23.64 -1.75
N ASP A 431 -26.29 24.09 -1.09
CA ASP A 431 -27.01 23.27 -0.10
C ASP A 431 -27.76 22.17 -0.83
N VAL A 432 -27.38 20.92 -0.56
CA VAL A 432 -28.04 19.73 -1.11
C VAL A 432 -28.84 19.04 -0.02
N ARG A 433 -30.13 18.80 -0.29
CA ARG A 433 -30.99 18.04 0.61
C ARG A 433 -30.75 16.54 0.46
N MET A 434 -30.49 15.86 1.57
CA MET A 434 -30.30 14.40 1.60
C MET A 434 -30.74 13.78 2.91
N ASN A 435 -30.81 12.45 2.94
CA ASN A 435 -31.14 11.71 4.15
C ASN A 435 -29.88 11.19 4.85
N TYR A 436 -30.01 10.96 6.15
CA TYR A 436 -29.02 10.16 6.87
C TYR A 436 -29.01 8.71 6.37
N LEU A 437 -27.84 8.08 6.42
CA LEU A 437 -27.73 6.64 6.18
C LEU A 437 -28.31 5.88 7.38
N ASN A 438 -29.46 5.25 7.20
CA ASN A 438 -30.06 4.42 8.25
C ASN A 438 -29.33 3.07 8.34
N LEU A 439 -28.53 2.89 9.39
CA LEU A 439 -27.73 1.69 9.62
C LEU A 439 -28.55 0.46 10.07
N ASP A 440 -29.81 0.62 10.45
CA ASP A 440 -30.69 -0.50 10.86
C ASP A 440 -31.45 -1.11 9.69
N THR A 441 -31.90 -0.29 8.76
CA THR A 441 -32.83 -0.73 7.69
C THR A 441 -32.18 -0.85 6.32
N THR A 442 -31.12 -0.07 6.05
CA THR A 442 -30.50 -0.07 4.71
C THR A 442 -29.90 -1.44 4.42
N PHE A 443 -30.35 -2.07 3.32
CA PHE A 443 -29.93 -3.41 2.89
C PHE A 443 -30.05 -4.52 3.96
N GLY A 444 -31.04 -4.41 4.85
CA GLY A 444 -31.24 -5.35 5.96
C GLY A 444 -30.38 -5.07 7.19
N GLY A 445 -29.79 -3.88 7.27
CA GLY A 445 -28.91 -3.43 8.35
C GLY A 445 -27.46 -3.39 7.90
N LEU A 446 -26.73 -2.36 8.28
CA LEU A 446 -25.31 -2.14 7.98
C LEU A 446 -24.49 -2.23 9.27
N THR A 447 -23.52 -3.13 9.28
CA THR A 447 -22.52 -3.25 10.34
C THR A 447 -21.20 -2.69 9.83
N PRO A 448 -20.63 -1.65 10.44
CA PRO A 448 -19.32 -1.15 10.04
C PRO A 448 -18.27 -2.22 10.33
N ILE A 449 -17.40 -2.50 9.34
CA ILE A 449 -16.40 -3.56 9.45
C ILE A 449 -14.98 -3.03 9.42
N LYS A 450 -14.71 -1.95 8.66
CA LYS A 450 -13.32 -1.56 8.37
C LYS A 450 -13.19 -0.15 7.84
N ARG A 451 -12.21 0.63 8.33
CA ARG A 451 -11.74 1.84 7.62
C ARG A 451 -11.08 1.44 6.30
N GLY A 452 -10.99 2.37 5.38
CA GLY A 452 -10.17 2.23 4.18
C GLY A 452 -10.13 3.51 3.39
N GLY A 453 -9.67 3.41 2.15
CA GLY A 453 -9.52 4.54 1.25
C GLY A 453 -8.16 5.18 1.52
N GLY A 454 -7.20 4.87 0.65
CA GLY A 454 -5.81 5.29 0.77
C GLY A 454 -5.65 6.81 0.74
N ARG A 455 -4.45 7.30 0.41
CA ARG A 455 -3.95 8.71 0.49
C ARG A 455 -4.87 9.90 0.14
N GLN A 456 -6.10 9.78 -0.36
CA GLN A 456 -6.98 10.92 -0.68
C GLN A 456 -8.42 10.83 -0.20
N THR A 457 -8.97 9.63 0.05
CA THR A 457 -10.42 9.44 0.27
C THR A 457 -10.67 8.72 1.59
N THR A 458 -11.41 9.33 2.50
CA THR A 458 -11.84 8.65 3.73
C THR A 458 -12.99 7.70 3.40
N SER A 459 -12.88 6.42 3.76
CA SER A 459 -13.96 5.45 3.52
C SER A 459 -14.17 4.44 4.65
N LEU A 460 -15.40 3.96 4.77
CA LEU A 460 -15.83 2.95 5.75
C LEU A 460 -16.55 1.83 5.02
N LYS A 461 -16.05 0.61 5.18
CA LYS A 461 -16.67 -0.60 4.67
C LYS A 461 -17.74 -1.08 5.66
N PHE A 462 -18.84 -1.58 5.10
CA PHE A 462 -19.97 -2.15 5.82
C PHE A 462 -20.24 -3.57 5.33
N ARG A 463 -20.64 -4.45 6.24
CA ARG A 463 -21.33 -5.68 5.90
C ARG A 463 -22.83 -5.48 6.11
N ALA A 464 -23.61 -5.80 5.08
CA ALA A 464 -25.05 -5.66 5.13
C ALA A 464 -25.74 -6.98 5.55
N GLY A 465 -26.96 -6.87 6.09
CA GLY A 465 -27.79 -8.02 6.47
C GLY A 465 -28.19 -8.91 5.28
N ASN A 466 -28.15 -8.37 4.06
CA ASN A 466 -28.31 -9.15 2.82
C ASN A 466 -27.08 -10.02 2.45
N GLY A 467 -25.98 -9.93 3.22
CA GLY A 467 -24.73 -10.67 3.02
C GLY A 467 -23.69 -9.99 2.14
N ASN A 468 -24.00 -8.83 1.54
CA ASN A 468 -23.08 -8.10 0.67
C ASN A 468 -22.20 -7.12 1.46
N GLU A 469 -21.09 -6.73 0.85
CA GLU A 469 -20.22 -5.66 1.36
C GLU A 469 -20.44 -4.36 0.59
N TYR A 470 -20.50 -3.26 1.33
CA TYR A 470 -20.65 -1.90 0.82
C TYR A 470 -19.49 -1.03 1.32
N VAL A 471 -19.22 0.06 0.63
CA VAL A 471 -18.26 1.08 1.06
C VAL A 471 -18.91 2.45 1.01
N PHE A 472 -18.79 3.20 2.09
CA PHE A 472 -19.12 4.62 2.17
C PHE A 472 -17.86 5.43 1.93
N ARG A 473 -17.87 6.37 0.99
CA ARG A 473 -16.70 7.19 0.62
C ARG A 473 -17.03 8.67 0.72
N SER A 474 -16.15 9.45 1.31
CA SER A 474 -16.33 10.90 1.39
C SER A 474 -16.37 11.54 0.00
N VAL A 475 -17.30 12.50 -0.20
CA VAL A 475 -17.32 13.33 -1.43
C VAL A 475 -16.17 14.32 -1.43
N ASN A 476 -15.96 14.99 -0.29
CA ASN A 476 -14.83 15.89 -0.11
C ASN A 476 -13.57 15.08 0.17
N LYS A 477 -12.52 15.35 -0.60
CA LYS A 477 -11.25 14.62 -0.55
C LYS A 477 -10.17 15.48 0.06
N ASN A 478 -9.22 14.83 0.71
CA ASN A 478 -8.05 15.49 1.26
C ASN A 478 -6.79 15.13 0.45
N PRO A 479 -6.47 15.87 -0.62
CA PRO A 479 -5.31 15.55 -1.45
C PRO A 479 -3.97 15.86 -0.77
N LYS A 480 -3.97 16.53 0.41
CA LYS A 480 -2.73 16.84 1.13
C LYS A 480 -1.93 15.57 1.45
N LYS A 481 -2.61 14.48 1.81
CA LYS A 481 -2.00 13.18 2.11
C LYS A 481 -1.28 12.53 0.91
N ALA A 482 -1.61 12.92 -0.32
CA ALA A 482 -0.91 12.47 -1.53
C ALA A 482 0.38 13.25 -1.84
N LEU A 483 0.65 14.35 -1.14
CA LEU A 483 1.92 15.07 -1.24
C LEU A 483 2.96 14.44 -0.30
N THR A 484 4.24 14.62 -0.63
CA THR A 484 5.34 14.31 0.29
C THR A 484 5.16 15.10 1.58
N TYR A 485 5.56 14.53 2.72
CA TYR A 485 5.33 15.11 4.04
C TYR A 485 5.72 16.60 4.12
N ASP A 486 6.93 16.95 3.65
CA ASP A 486 7.45 18.32 3.64
C ASP A 486 6.57 19.33 2.89
N LEU A 487 5.77 18.86 1.93
CA LEU A 487 4.88 19.71 1.14
C LEU A 487 3.49 19.87 1.76
N ARG A 488 3.12 19.07 2.77
CA ARG A 488 1.75 19.04 3.34
C ARG A 488 1.39 20.29 4.14
N GLU A 489 2.37 20.89 4.78
CA GLU A 489 2.24 22.16 5.52
C GLU A 489 2.62 23.39 4.67
N SER A 490 2.67 23.23 3.35
CA SER A 490 3.07 24.28 2.42
C SER A 490 1.89 24.87 1.64
N ILE A 491 2.14 26.01 0.98
CA ILE A 491 1.20 26.63 0.03
C ILE A 491 0.82 25.66 -1.11
N VAL A 492 1.68 24.68 -1.43
CA VAL A 492 1.40 23.65 -2.45
C VAL A 492 0.24 22.75 -2.00
N ALA A 493 0.15 22.41 -0.73
CA ALA A 493 -0.94 21.61 -0.19
C ALA A 493 -2.28 22.36 -0.19
N ASP A 494 -2.26 23.65 0.14
CA ASP A 494 -3.45 24.48 0.08
C ASP A 494 -3.92 24.69 -1.38
N LEU A 495 -2.98 24.85 -2.31
CA LEU A 495 -3.29 24.89 -3.73
C LEU A 495 -3.86 23.54 -4.22
N ALA A 496 -3.23 22.42 -3.87
CA ALA A 496 -3.71 21.09 -4.25
C ALA A 496 -5.13 20.83 -3.71
N LYS A 497 -5.39 21.18 -2.44
CA LYS A 497 -6.74 21.10 -1.85
C LYS A 497 -7.72 21.99 -2.60
N ASP A 498 -7.35 23.25 -2.87
CA ASP A 498 -8.20 24.20 -3.59
C ASP A 498 -8.57 23.71 -5.01
N GLN A 499 -7.62 23.08 -5.69
CA GLN A 499 -7.82 22.55 -7.04
C GLN A 499 -8.67 21.27 -7.09
N THR A 500 -9.04 20.66 -5.96
CA THR A 500 -10.12 19.64 -5.92
C THR A 500 -11.44 20.19 -6.46
N SER A 501 -11.68 21.51 -6.34
CA SER A 501 -12.89 22.14 -6.86
C SER A 501 -13.04 22.08 -8.40
N THR A 502 -11.98 21.69 -9.13
CA THR A 502 -12.03 21.36 -10.56
C THR A 502 -12.88 20.12 -10.87
N GLN A 503 -13.04 19.22 -9.90
CA GLN A 503 -13.83 17.98 -10.00
C GLN A 503 -15.31 18.28 -9.72
N HIS A 504 -16.21 17.58 -10.41
CA HIS A 504 -17.64 17.70 -10.15
C HIS A 504 -18.03 16.78 -8.98
N PRO A 505 -18.52 17.29 -7.83
CA PRO A 505 -18.74 16.48 -6.62
C PRO A 505 -19.78 15.36 -6.80
N TYR A 506 -20.65 15.49 -7.80
CA TYR A 506 -21.71 14.51 -8.12
C TYR A 506 -21.50 13.81 -9.47
N GLY A 507 -20.31 13.91 -10.06
CA GLY A 507 -20.03 13.39 -11.40
C GLY A 507 -20.32 11.89 -11.56
N ALA A 508 -19.98 11.09 -10.54
CA ALA A 508 -20.24 9.65 -10.55
C ALA A 508 -21.75 9.32 -10.70
N MET A 509 -22.62 10.04 -9.99
CA MET A 509 -24.08 9.85 -10.07
C MET A 509 -24.63 10.12 -11.47
N ALA A 510 -24.08 11.13 -12.15
CA ALA A 510 -24.48 11.47 -13.51
C ALA A 510 -24.12 10.39 -14.53
N THR A 511 -23.15 9.53 -14.26
CA THR A 511 -22.72 8.47 -15.19
C THR A 511 -23.52 7.17 -15.07
N LYS A 512 -24.19 6.94 -13.93
CA LYS A 512 -24.87 5.69 -13.59
C LYS A 512 -25.80 5.19 -14.70
N LEU A 513 -26.82 5.98 -15.05
CA LEU A 513 -27.83 5.56 -16.03
C LEU A 513 -27.24 5.35 -17.42
N MET A 514 -26.20 6.09 -17.81
CA MET A 514 -25.53 5.87 -19.10
C MET A 514 -24.80 4.53 -19.12
N LEU A 515 -24.07 4.19 -18.05
CA LEU A 515 -23.38 2.91 -17.93
C LEU A 515 -24.36 1.74 -17.89
N GLU A 516 -25.49 1.89 -17.19
CA GLU A 516 -26.57 0.91 -17.17
C GLU A 516 -27.14 0.66 -18.57
N LYS A 517 -27.45 1.72 -19.33
CA LYS A 517 -27.97 1.59 -20.70
C LYS A 517 -26.96 0.99 -21.66
N LEU A 518 -25.68 1.22 -21.42
CA LEU A 518 -24.60 0.63 -22.21
C LEU A 518 -24.28 -0.81 -21.84
N ASP A 519 -24.89 -1.38 -20.78
CA ASP A 519 -24.50 -2.68 -20.21
C ASP A 519 -22.99 -2.75 -19.96
N ILE A 520 -22.49 -1.75 -19.22
CA ILE A 520 -21.14 -1.75 -18.65
C ILE A 520 -21.32 -1.94 -17.14
N LEU A 521 -20.68 -2.97 -16.59
CA LEU A 521 -20.72 -3.25 -15.15
C LEU A 521 -20.17 -2.05 -14.36
N HIS A 522 -20.83 -1.60 -13.30
CA HIS A 522 -20.41 -0.42 -12.54
C HIS A 522 -21.00 -0.42 -11.12
N PRO A 523 -20.30 0.19 -10.15
CA PRO A 523 -20.90 0.48 -8.85
C PRO A 523 -21.99 1.55 -8.99
N GLU A 524 -23.03 1.45 -8.16
CA GLU A 524 -24.13 2.40 -8.12
C GLU A 524 -24.05 3.26 -6.84
N PRO A 525 -23.41 4.44 -6.89
CA PRO A 525 -23.28 5.28 -5.70
C PRO A 525 -24.61 5.94 -5.34
N VAL A 526 -24.94 5.94 -4.04
CA VAL A 526 -26.09 6.67 -3.48
C VAL A 526 -25.60 7.62 -2.38
N LEU A 527 -26.08 8.85 -2.44
CA LEU A 527 -25.63 9.95 -1.58
C LEU A 527 -26.30 9.89 -0.19
N TYR A 528 -25.51 10.00 0.87
CA TYR A 528 -26.00 10.05 2.25
C TYR A 528 -25.14 10.95 3.14
N LEU A 529 -25.71 11.34 4.28
CA LEU A 529 -24.94 11.81 5.44
C LEU A 529 -24.80 10.65 6.44
N LEU A 530 -23.60 10.36 6.91
CA LEU A 530 -23.40 9.31 7.90
C LEU A 530 -23.77 9.83 9.30
N PRO A 531 -24.73 9.22 10.01
CA PRO A 531 -25.23 9.78 11.26
C PRO A 531 -24.19 9.68 12.39
N PRO A 532 -24.15 10.63 13.33
CA PRO A 532 -23.28 10.58 14.50
C PRO A 532 -23.82 9.61 15.56
N ASP A 533 -24.04 8.35 15.17
CA ASP A 533 -24.73 7.33 15.96
C ASP A 533 -23.75 6.35 16.64
N ASP A 534 -24.11 5.85 17.83
CA ASP A 534 -23.30 4.89 18.58
C ASP A 534 -23.09 3.55 17.86
N LYS A 535 -23.95 3.19 16.91
CA LYS A 535 -23.79 1.99 16.07
C LYS A 535 -22.52 2.03 15.20
N LEU A 536 -21.93 3.21 14.97
CA LEU A 536 -20.61 3.33 14.33
C LEU A 536 -19.45 2.80 15.20
N GLY A 537 -19.66 2.60 16.50
CA GLY A 537 -18.65 2.07 17.41
C GLY A 537 -17.36 2.89 17.40
N THR A 538 -16.22 2.22 17.23
CA THR A 538 -14.89 2.86 17.17
C THR A 538 -14.72 3.82 16.00
N PHE A 539 -15.53 3.70 14.95
CA PHE A 539 -15.47 4.57 13.77
C PHE A 539 -16.22 5.89 13.98
N LYS A 540 -17.00 6.02 15.06
CA LYS A 540 -17.89 7.17 15.27
C LYS A 540 -17.17 8.51 15.16
N GLU A 541 -15.98 8.64 15.74
CA GLU A 541 -15.24 9.91 15.78
C GLU A 541 -14.89 10.44 14.38
N ASP A 542 -14.35 9.58 13.51
CA ASP A 542 -13.89 10.00 12.18
C ASP A 542 -15.02 10.12 11.15
N PHE A 543 -16.14 9.43 11.40
CA PHE A 543 -17.20 9.20 10.40
C PHE A 543 -18.52 9.90 10.73
N SER A 544 -18.66 10.47 11.92
CA SER A 544 -19.85 11.24 12.31
C SER A 544 -20.08 12.45 11.39
N ASN A 545 -21.29 12.59 10.86
CA ASN A 545 -21.68 13.65 9.91
C ASN A 545 -20.82 13.71 8.65
N LEU A 546 -20.14 12.61 8.30
CA LEU A 546 -19.35 12.57 7.07
C LEU A 546 -20.29 12.52 5.87
N PHE A 547 -20.07 13.43 4.93
CA PHE A 547 -20.83 13.50 3.69
C PHE A 547 -20.20 12.63 2.59
N GLY A 548 -20.97 11.69 2.05
CA GLY A 548 -20.40 10.65 1.21
C GLY A 548 -21.40 9.87 0.36
N MET A 549 -20.85 8.96 -0.44
CA MET A 549 -21.60 8.04 -1.27
C MET A 549 -21.41 6.60 -0.77
N LEU A 550 -22.51 5.85 -0.65
CA LEU A 550 -22.51 4.42 -0.38
C LEU A 550 -22.59 3.66 -1.71
N GLU A 551 -21.67 2.74 -1.94
CA GLU A 551 -21.62 1.89 -3.14
C GLU A 551 -21.34 0.42 -2.78
N GLU A 552 -21.82 -0.52 -3.59
CA GLU A 552 -21.51 -1.94 -3.41
C GLU A 552 -20.02 -2.20 -3.73
N SER A 553 -19.35 -2.96 -2.86
CA SER A 553 -17.93 -3.30 -3.02
C SER A 553 -17.69 -4.78 -2.72
N PRO A 554 -18.09 -5.69 -3.63
CA PRO A 554 -17.91 -7.12 -3.40
C PRO A 554 -16.41 -7.47 -3.35
N LYS A 555 -16.09 -8.43 -2.48
CA LYS A 555 -14.80 -9.14 -2.42
C LYS A 555 -14.98 -10.57 -2.91
N GLY A 556 -14.14 -11.01 -3.84
CA GLY A 556 -14.22 -12.38 -4.38
C GLY A 556 -15.40 -12.57 -5.33
N SER A 557 -16.18 -13.64 -5.15
CA SER A 557 -17.37 -13.92 -5.97
C SER A 557 -18.50 -12.95 -5.65
N SER A 558 -19.19 -12.43 -6.66
CA SER A 558 -20.43 -11.70 -6.47
C SER A 558 -21.60 -12.58 -6.83
N LYS A 559 -22.48 -12.88 -5.85
CA LYS A 559 -23.74 -13.59 -6.10
C LYS A 559 -24.89 -12.64 -6.46
N THR A 560 -24.62 -11.33 -6.51
CA THR A 560 -25.60 -10.32 -6.92
C THR A 560 -25.51 -10.02 -8.40
N ASN A 561 -26.68 -9.94 -9.04
CA ASN A 561 -26.80 -9.52 -10.44
C ASN A 561 -26.64 -8.00 -10.62
N LEU A 562 -26.73 -7.21 -9.53
CA LEU A 562 -26.62 -5.75 -9.57
C LEU A 562 -25.14 -5.33 -9.62
N GLY A 563 -24.80 -4.43 -10.54
CA GLY A 563 -23.47 -3.81 -10.71
C GLY A 563 -22.31 -4.72 -11.15
N PHE A 564 -22.28 -5.98 -10.71
CA PHE A 564 -21.18 -6.93 -10.86
C PHE A 564 -21.58 -8.23 -11.60
N GLY A 565 -22.82 -8.33 -12.04
CA GLY A 565 -23.28 -9.29 -13.04
C GLY A 565 -23.24 -10.78 -12.65
N GLY A 566 -23.22 -11.11 -11.35
CA GLY A 566 -23.15 -12.51 -10.91
C GLY A 566 -21.79 -13.18 -11.16
N SER A 567 -20.69 -12.40 -11.17
CA SER A 567 -19.34 -12.89 -11.47
C SER A 567 -18.79 -13.90 -10.45
N ASP A 568 -18.05 -14.91 -10.93
CA ASP A 568 -17.35 -15.90 -10.09
C ASP A 568 -16.24 -15.28 -9.25
N GLU A 569 -15.64 -14.18 -9.73
CA GLU A 569 -14.60 -13.43 -9.03
C GLU A 569 -14.54 -11.97 -9.49
N VAL A 570 -14.13 -11.07 -8.60
CA VAL A 570 -13.85 -9.66 -8.92
C VAL A 570 -12.40 -9.34 -8.55
N LEU A 571 -11.61 -8.95 -9.55
CA LEU A 571 -10.16 -8.71 -9.43
C LEU A 571 -9.78 -7.24 -9.59
N ARG A 572 -8.71 -6.80 -8.90
CA ARG A 572 -7.96 -5.57 -9.28
C ARG A 572 -7.09 -5.86 -10.51
N SER A 573 -6.68 -4.83 -11.24
CA SER A 573 -5.93 -4.97 -12.51
C SER A 573 -4.62 -5.78 -12.39
N TYR A 574 -3.84 -5.63 -11.31
CA TYR A 574 -2.61 -6.42 -11.14
C TYR A 574 -2.89 -7.94 -11.07
N LYS A 575 -3.98 -8.35 -10.41
CA LYS A 575 -4.40 -9.76 -10.35
C LYS A 575 -4.87 -10.26 -11.71
N LEU A 576 -5.59 -9.42 -12.46
CA LEU A 576 -5.94 -9.74 -13.85
C LEU A 576 -4.67 -9.99 -14.67
N PHE A 577 -3.71 -9.06 -14.67
CA PHE A 577 -2.49 -9.20 -15.46
C PHE A 577 -1.71 -10.45 -15.09
N ARG A 578 -1.61 -10.77 -13.80
CA ARG A 578 -1.01 -12.03 -13.36
C ARG A 578 -1.72 -13.24 -13.94
N ASN A 579 -3.05 -13.25 -13.96
CA ASN A 579 -3.81 -14.34 -14.58
C ASN A 579 -3.54 -14.42 -16.09
N LEU A 580 -3.55 -13.29 -16.81
CA LEU A 580 -3.23 -13.23 -18.24
C LEU A 580 -1.82 -13.76 -18.54
N TYR A 581 -0.81 -13.37 -17.74
CA TYR A 581 0.56 -13.87 -17.88
C TYR A 581 0.71 -15.33 -17.42
N LYS A 582 -0.10 -15.82 -16.48
CA LYS A 582 -0.01 -17.20 -16.00
C LYS A 582 -0.51 -18.22 -17.02
N SER A 583 -1.55 -17.88 -17.79
CA SER A 583 -2.12 -18.81 -18.77
C SER A 583 -2.99 -18.13 -19.82
N HIS A 584 -2.90 -18.62 -21.06
CA HIS A 584 -3.81 -18.30 -22.17
C HIS A 584 -5.28 -18.77 -22.00
N ASN A 585 -5.68 -19.20 -20.80
CA ASN A 585 -7.07 -19.54 -20.47
C ASN A 585 -7.81 -18.37 -19.81
N TYR A 586 -7.12 -17.27 -19.55
CA TYR A 586 -7.67 -16.03 -19.06
C TYR A 586 -7.70 -15.02 -20.21
N LYS A 587 -8.82 -14.33 -20.40
CA LYS A 587 -8.96 -13.28 -21.42
C LYS A 587 -9.84 -12.14 -20.93
N VAL A 588 -9.65 -10.96 -21.50
CA VAL A 588 -10.53 -9.81 -21.29
C VAL A 588 -11.54 -9.74 -22.43
N ASP A 589 -12.78 -9.36 -22.14
CA ASP A 589 -13.72 -8.90 -23.16
C ASP A 589 -13.27 -7.54 -23.69
N GLN A 590 -12.43 -7.55 -24.73
CA GLN A 590 -11.87 -6.34 -25.32
C GLN A 590 -12.96 -5.47 -25.97
N SER A 591 -14.06 -6.07 -26.46
CA SER A 591 -15.18 -5.34 -27.07
C SER A 591 -15.89 -4.47 -26.03
N GLU A 592 -16.23 -5.05 -24.88
CA GLU A 592 -16.80 -4.31 -23.78
C GLU A 592 -15.83 -3.29 -23.19
N PHE A 593 -14.53 -3.61 -23.15
CA PHE A 593 -13.52 -2.65 -22.70
C PHE A 593 -13.38 -1.44 -23.64
N VAL A 594 -13.40 -1.64 -24.96
CA VAL A 594 -13.48 -0.53 -25.94
C VAL A 594 -14.74 0.30 -25.71
N LYS A 595 -15.91 -0.32 -25.53
CA LYS A 595 -17.17 0.39 -25.24
C LYS A 595 -17.03 1.28 -23.99
N ALA A 596 -16.38 0.79 -22.94
CA ALA A 596 -16.09 1.56 -21.74
C ALA A 596 -15.09 2.70 -21.99
N LYS A 597 -14.06 2.49 -22.84
CA LYS A 597 -13.12 3.56 -23.23
C LYS A 597 -13.78 4.67 -24.05
N VAL A 598 -14.67 4.31 -24.97
CA VAL A 598 -15.49 5.28 -25.71
C VAL A 598 -16.31 6.12 -24.74
N PHE A 599 -16.93 5.48 -23.74
CA PHE A 599 -17.68 6.18 -22.71
C PHE A 599 -16.80 7.14 -21.89
N ASP A 600 -15.59 6.72 -21.48
CA ASP A 600 -14.63 7.59 -20.78
C ASP A 600 -14.29 8.85 -21.59
N ILE A 601 -14.03 8.69 -22.90
CA ILE A 601 -13.75 9.81 -23.81
C ILE A 601 -14.98 10.72 -23.92
N PHE A 602 -16.18 10.14 -24.03
CA PHE A 602 -17.42 10.89 -24.14
C PHE A 602 -17.66 11.83 -22.95
N VAL A 603 -17.48 11.32 -21.73
CA VAL A 603 -17.67 12.10 -20.48
C VAL A 603 -16.44 12.90 -20.03
N GLY A 604 -15.32 12.79 -20.76
CA GLY A 604 -14.10 13.54 -20.48
C GLY A 604 -13.36 13.05 -19.23
N ASP A 605 -13.34 11.74 -19.00
CA ASP A 605 -12.72 11.13 -17.82
C ASP A 605 -11.21 10.89 -18.04
N TRP A 606 -10.38 11.82 -17.57
CA TRP A 606 -8.93 11.77 -17.77
C TRP A 606 -8.16 10.97 -16.71
N GLY A 607 -8.85 10.55 -15.65
CA GLY A 607 -8.25 9.92 -14.48
C GLY A 607 -8.05 8.41 -14.57
N ARG A 608 -8.35 7.79 -15.72
CA ARG A 608 -8.44 6.33 -15.87
C ARG A 608 -7.06 5.65 -15.84
N HIS A 609 -6.57 5.26 -14.66
CA HIS A 609 -5.43 4.33 -14.49
C HIS A 609 -5.91 2.94 -14.06
N GLU A 610 -4.99 1.98 -13.94
CA GLU A 610 -5.24 0.57 -13.66
C GLU A 610 -6.10 0.31 -12.41
N ASP A 611 -5.97 1.11 -11.35
CA ASP A 611 -6.74 0.92 -10.10
C ASP A 611 -8.19 1.42 -10.19
N ASN A 612 -8.50 2.27 -11.17
CA ASN A 612 -9.89 2.67 -11.43
C ASN A 612 -10.67 1.59 -12.20
N TRP A 613 -10.11 0.38 -12.32
CA TRP A 613 -10.77 -0.78 -12.90
C TRP A 613 -10.79 -1.95 -11.91
N LYS A 614 -11.96 -2.57 -11.78
CA LYS A 614 -12.10 -3.96 -11.34
C LYS A 614 -12.47 -4.82 -12.55
N TRP A 615 -12.31 -6.12 -12.40
CA TRP A 615 -12.55 -7.09 -13.48
C TRP A 615 -13.41 -8.24 -12.96
N ALA A 616 -14.62 -8.36 -13.49
CA ALA A 616 -15.54 -9.45 -13.17
C ALA A 616 -15.20 -10.67 -14.03
N GLY A 617 -14.74 -11.74 -13.39
CA GLY A 617 -14.41 -13.01 -14.03
C GLY A 617 -15.59 -13.96 -14.10
N TYR A 618 -15.78 -14.56 -15.28
CA TYR A 618 -16.81 -15.55 -15.57
C TYR A 618 -16.15 -16.83 -16.07
N LYS A 619 -16.28 -17.91 -15.30
CA LYS A 619 -15.66 -19.21 -15.57
C LYS A 619 -16.53 -20.02 -16.54
N THR A 620 -15.88 -20.56 -17.55
CA THR A 620 -16.46 -21.41 -18.59
C THR A 620 -15.54 -22.61 -18.83
N ASP A 621 -16.00 -23.60 -19.57
CA ASP A 621 -15.17 -24.77 -19.94
C ASP A 621 -13.92 -24.36 -20.73
N ASP A 622 -13.98 -23.24 -21.47
CA ASP A 622 -12.88 -22.72 -22.29
C ASP A 622 -11.91 -21.79 -21.53
N GLY A 623 -12.16 -21.54 -20.24
CA GLY A 623 -11.37 -20.65 -19.39
C GLY A 623 -12.20 -19.56 -18.72
N THR A 624 -11.56 -18.46 -18.31
CA THR A 624 -12.21 -17.32 -17.63
C THR A 624 -12.18 -16.08 -18.51
N THR A 625 -13.34 -15.47 -18.70
CA THR A 625 -13.47 -14.18 -19.40
C THR A 625 -13.72 -13.07 -18.38
N TYR A 626 -12.96 -11.98 -18.48
CA TYR A 626 -13.07 -10.83 -17.59
C TYR A 626 -13.78 -9.66 -18.28
N ARG A 627 -14.87 -9.20 -17.66
CA ARG A 627 -15.59 -7.97 -18.04
C ARG A 627 -15.08 -6.78 -17.21
N PRO A 628 -14.92 -5.59 -17.80
CA PRO A 628 -14.41 -4.42 -17.10
C PRO A 628 -15.47 -3.79 -16.18
N ILE A 629 -15.04 -3.31 -15.01
CA ILE A 629 -15.84 -2.54 -14.06
C ILE A 629 -15.12 -1.22 -13.77
N PRO A 630 -15.45 -0.10 -14.44
CA PRO A 630 -14.90 1.19 -14.09
C PRO A 630 -15.36 1.64 -12.69
N ARG A 631 -14.45 2.25 -11.94
CA ARG A 631 -14.66 2.81 -10.59
C ARG A 631 -14.19 4.26 -10.53
N ASP A 632 -14.43 4.97 -9.43
CA ASP A 632 -13.79 6.27 -9.13
C ASP A 632 -13.96 7.27 -10.29
N ARG A 633 -15.20 7.68 -10.52
CA ARG A 633 -15.61 8.59 -11.60
C ARG A 633 -15.42 10.06 -11.23
N ASP A 634 -14.40 10.38 -10.46
CA ASP A 634 -14.18 11.72 -9.89
C ASP A 634 -13.63 12.72 -10.90
N HIS A 635 -13.04 12.23 -11.99
CA HIS A 635 -12.42 13.06 -13.01
C HIS A 635 -13.33 13.34 -14.22
N VAL A 636 -14.57 12.85 -14.20
CA VAL A 636 -15.57 13.20 -15.22
C VAL A 636 -15.90 14.70 -15.14
N PHE A 637 -16.15 15.30 -16.30
CA PHE A 637 -16.56 16.72 -16.41
C PHE A 637 -15.58 17.75 -15.82
N SER A 638 -14.32 17.40 -15.58
CA SER A 638 -13.33 18.28 -14.94
C SER A 638 -13.22 19.66 -15.61
N MET A 639 -13.21 20.72 -14.80
CA MET A 639 -13.09 22.11 -15.28
C MET A 639 -11.76 22.74 -14.91
N TRP A 640 -10.94 22.96 -15.92
CA TRP A 640 -9.66 23.68 -15.83
C TRP A 640 -9.83 25.12 -16.37
N ASP A 641 -10.46 26.00 -15.59
CA ASP A 641 -10.60 27.43 -15.87
C ASP A 641 -9.77 28.29 -14.90
N GLY A 642 -9.59 29.58 -15.21
CA GLY A 642 -8.70 30.47 -14.46
C GLY A 642 -7.29 30.55 -15.05
N LEU A 643 -6.58 31.62 -14.73
CA LEU A 643 -5.30 31.94 -15.38
C LEU A 643 -4.22 30.89 -15.11
N LEU A 644 -4.06 30.45 -13.86
CA LEU A 644 -3.01 29.49 -13.49
C LEU A 644 -3.34 28.04 -13.90
N PRO A 645 -4.57 27.53 -13.68
CA PRO A 645 -4.96 26.22 -14.19
C PRO A 645 -4.87 26.14 -15.73
N TRP A 646 -5.21 27.21 -16.46
CA TRP A 646 -5.06 27.26 -17.92
C TRP A 646 -3.59 27.18 -18.39
N ILE A 647 -2.64 27.74 -17.63
CA ILE A 647 -1.21 27.57 -17.90
C ILE A 647 -0.78 26.13 -17.58
N ALA A 648 -1.26 25.56 -16.47
CA ALA A 648 -0.92 24.21 -16.03
C ALA A 648 -1.52 23.09 -16.92
N ASP A 649 -2.66 23.33 -17.57
CA ASP A 649 -3.33 22.42 -18.53
C ASP A 649 -2.61 22.34 -19.90
N ARG A 650 -1.47 23.04 -20.06
CA ARG A 650 -0.66 22.91 -21.26
C ARG A 650 0.15 21.60 -21.22
N LYS A 651 0.20 20.91 -22.37
CA LYS A 651 0.91 19.64 -22.59
C LYS A 651 2.37 19.59 -22.10
N TRP A 652 3.03 20.75 -21.99
CA TRP A 652 4.41 20.85 -21.51
C TRP A 652 4.51 20.89 -19.97
N ALA A 653 3.45 21.26 -19.25
CA ALA A 653 3.41 21.37 -17.80
C ALA A 653 2.86 20.10 -17.13
N LYS A 654 1.77 19.55 -17.65
CA LYS A 654 1.21 18.27 -17.21
C LYS A 654 0.72 17.48 -18.42
N PRO A 655 1.16 16.22 -18.61
CA PRO A 655 0.78 15.46 -19.79
C PRO A 655 -0.66 14.89 -19.70
N SER A 656 -1.24 14.81 -18.51
CA SER A 656 -2.62 14.37 -18.24
C SER A 656 -3.54 15.51 -17.79
N GLY A 657 -4.81 15.45 -18.21
CA GLY A 657 -5.82 16.48 -17.96
C GLY A 657 -6.41 16.99 -19.28
N ASP A 658 -7.72 17.21 -19.31
CA ASP A 658 -8.38 17.93 -20.41
C ASP A 658 -9.56 18.70 -19.82
N HIS A 659 -9.68 19.98 -20.16
CA HIS A 659 -10.86 20.77 -19.84
C HIS A 659 -12.10 20.16 -20.52
N PHE A 660 -13.11 19.78 -19.73
CA PHE A 660 -14.38 19.29 -20.25
C PHE A 660 -15.17 20.41 -20.94
N GLY A 661 -14.89 20.60 -22.23
CA GLY A 661 -15.56 21.55 -23.11
C GLY A 661 -16.57 20.89 -24.05
N TYR A 662 -17.14 21.72 -24.93
CA TYR A 662 -18.04 21.26 -26.01
C TYR A 662 -17.34 20.33 -27.03
N LYS A 663 -16.02 20.28 -27.02
CA LYS A 663 -15.16 19.42 -27.85
C LYS A 663 -14.03 18.86 -26.99
N VAL A 664 -13.45 17.73 -27.40
CA VAL A 664 -12.17 17.25 -26.87
C VAL A 664 -11.06 18.18 -27.39
N ASN A 665 -10.26 18.77 -26.50
CA ASN A 665 -9.17 19.65 -26.94
C ASN A 665 -7.93 18.84 -27.32
N ASP A 666 -7.57 17.88 -26.46
CA ASP A 666 -6.47 16.96 -26.73
C ASP A 666 -6.77 15.54 -26.27
N ILE A 667 -7.02 14.66 -27.24
CA ILE A 667 -7.27 13.25 -26.96
C ILE A 667 -6.10 12.59 -26.23
N ARG A 668 -4.85 13.00 -26.54
CA ARG A 668 -3.66 12.44 -25.89
C ARG A 668 -3.62 12.75 -24.39
N SER A 669 -3.90 13.99 -24.00
CA SER A 669 -3.91 14.38 -22.58
C SER A 669 -5.10 13.83 -21.83
N LEU A 670 -6.28 13.74 -22.48
CA LEU A 670 -7.45 13.06 -21.93
C LEU A 670 -7.16 11.58 -21.64
N THR A 671 -6.47 10.87 -22.52
CA THR A 671 -6.23 9.42 -22.36
C THR A 671 -4.84 9.07 -21.81
N TRP A 672 -4.08 10.06 -21.32
CA TRP A 672 -2.69 9.84 -20.92
C TRP A 672 -2.55 8.78 -19.83
N SER A 673 -3.40 8.84 -18.80
CA SER A 673 -3.37 7.90 -17.67
C SER A 673 -3.70 6.46 -18.09
N ALA A 674 -4.58 6.29 -19.09
CA ALA A 674 -5.06 4.97 -19.53
C ALA A 674 -4.09 4.21 -20.42
N ARG A 675 -3.11 4.90 -21.00
CA ARG A 675 -2.26 4.39 -22.09
C ARG A 675 -1.58 3.05 -21.80
N HIS A 676 -1.22 2.77 -20.55
CA HIS A 676 -0.48 1.56 -20.19
C HIS A 676 -1.40 0.34 -20.16
N LEU A 677 -2.52 0.43 -19.44
CA LEU A 677 -3.54 -0.61 -19.41
C LEU A 677 -4.09 -0.88 -20.82
N ASP A 678 -4.47 0.17 -21.54
CA ASP A 678 -5.12 0.04 -22.84
C ASP A 678 -4.18 -0.60 -23.88
N ARG A 679 -2.88 -0.29 -23.86
CA ARG A 679 -1.90 -0.92 -24.77
C ARG A 679 -1.63 -2.39 -24.47
N VAL A 680 -1.88 -2.84 -23.24
CA VAL A 680 -1.74 -4.26 -22.88
C VAL A 680 -3.00 -5.04 -23.22
N VAL A 681 -4.19 -4.45 -22.99
CA VAL A 681 -5.46 -5.15 -23.11
C VAL A 681 -6.05 -5.10 -24.52
N LEU A 682 -5.97 -3.95 -25.21
CA LEU A 682 -6.71 -3.68 -26.47
C LEU A 682 -5.89 -3.99 -27.74
N THR A 683 -4.99 -4.95 -27.66
CA THR A 683 -4.04 -5.25 -28.75
C THR A 683 -4.71 -5.90 -29.95
N GLU A 684 -5.83 -6.60 -29.78
CA GLU A 684 -6.50 -7.32 -30.88
C GLU A 684 -7.50 -6.44 -31.64
N MET A 685 -8.08 -5.44 -30.96
CA MET A 685 -9.14 -4.59 -31.52
C MET A 685 -8.63 -3.68 -32.65
N ASP A 686 -9.28 -3.77 -33.81
CA ASP A 686 -8.94 -2.97 -34.99
C ASP A 686 -9.80 -1.70 -35.12
N ARG A 687 -9.50 -0.90 -36.15
CA ARG A 687 -10.17 0.37 -36.38
C ARG A 687 -11.70 0.24 -36.47
N ASP A 688 -12.19 -0.82 -37.10
CA ASP A 688 -13.62 -1.02 -37.35
C ASP A 688 -14.33 -1.53 -36.10
N ASP A 689 -13.65 -2.31 -35.26
CA ASP A 689 -14.16 -2.66 -33.92
C ASP A 689 -14.38 -1.41 -33.06
N TRP A 690 -13.41 -0.49 -33.04
CA TRP A 690 -13.52 0.78 -32.31
C TRP A 690 -14.68 1.64 -32.83
N LEU A 691 -14.85 1.73 -34.15
CA LEU A 691 -15.99 2.45 -34.74
C LEU A 691 -17.33 1.79 -34.43
N THR A 692 -17.38 0.46 -34.43
CA THR A 692 -18.59 -0.31 -34.10
C THR A 692 -19.05 0.01 -32.68
N GLN A 693 -18.14 -0.09 -31.70
CA GLN A 693 -18.46 0.28 -30.31
C GLN A 693 -18.81 1.77 -30.17
N THR A 694 -18.16 2.64 -30.94
CA THR A 694 -18.49 4.08 -30.92
C THR A 694 -19.92 4.35 -31.41
N ASN A 695 -20.35 3.70 -32.48
CA ASN A 695 -21.71 3.87 -33.01
C ASN A 695 -22.75 3.31 -32.04
N ILE A 696 -22.50 2.15 -31.41
CA ILE A 696 -23.35 1.59 -30.35
C ILE A 696 -23.54 2.62 -29.22
N VAL A 697 -22.46 3.23 -28.73
CA VAL A 697 -22.54 4.24 -27.66
C VAL A 697 -23.38 5.44 -28.11
N LYS A 698 -23.20 5.94 -29.33
CA LYS A 698 -23.96 7.09 -29.84
C LYS A 698 -25.44 6.81 -30.01
N GLU A 699 -25.79 5.60 -30.45
CA GLU A 699 -27.17 5.17 -30.66
C GLU A 699 -27.91 4.97 -29.33
N ILE A 700 -27.26 4.33 -28.37
CA ILE A 700 -27.83 4.09 -27.04
C ILE A 700 -27.94 5.40 -26.25
N LEU A 701 -26.93 6.27 -26.28
CA LEU A 701 -26.93 7.53 -25.53
C LEU A 701 -27.69 8.64 -26.27
N THR A 702 -29.01 8.48 -26.33
CA THR A 702 -29.93 9.50 -26.86
C THR A 702 -29.89 10.78 -26.02
N ASP A 703 -30.35 11.89 -26.59
CA ASP A 703 -30.41 13.17 -25.88
C ASP A 703 -31.27 13.10 -24.62
N GLU A 704 -32.32 12.26 -24.63
CA GLU A 704 -33.18 11.98 -23.49
C GLU A 704 -32.44 11.19 -22.40
N ILE A 705 -31.65 10.16 -22.77
CA ILE A 705 -30.85 9.41 -21.81
C ILE A 705 -29.77 10.30 -21.18
N ILE A 706 -29.13 11.17 -21.96
CA ILE A 706 -28.17 12.15 -21.45
C ILE A 706 -28.85 13.07 -20.43
N GLU A 707 -30.00 13.66 -20.77
CA GLU A 707 -30.74 14.54 -19.87
C GLU A 707 -31.14 13.84 -18.57
N LYS A 708 -31.74 12.64 -18.65
CA LYS A 708 -32.12 11.84 -17.47
C LYS A 708 -30.90 11.50 -16.60
N SER A 709 -29.78 11.16 -17.24
CA SER A 709 -28.53 10.83 -16.55
C SER A 709 -28.00 12.03 -15.76
N ILE A 710 -27.98 13.23 -16.35
CA ILE A 710 -27.57 14.45 -15.64
C ILE A 710 -28.52 14.78 -14.48
N LYS A 711 -29.82 14.53 -14.65
CA LYS A 711 -30.83 14.72 -13.60
C LYS A 711 -30.77 13.69 -12.45
N ASN A 712 -29.90 12.68 -12.51
CA ASN A 712 -29.63 11.81 -11.37
C ASN A 712 -28.75 12.46 -10.29
N MET A 713 -28.07 13.56 -10.62
CA MET A 713 -27.43 14.40 -9.60
C MET A 713 -28.51 15.05 -8.71
N PRO A 714 -28.14 15.59 -7.53
CA PRO A 714 -29.10 16.31 -6.71
C PRO A 714 -29.80 17.42 -7.50
N PRO A 715 -31.13 17.57 -7.38
CA PRO A 715 -31.91 18.47 -8.21
C PRO A 715 -31.47 19.94 -8.11
N GLU A 716 -30.96 20.35 -6.95
CA GLU A 716 -30.41 21.68 -6.68
C GLU A 716 -29.21 22.02 -7.59
N ILE A 717 -28.50 21.01 -8.08
CA ILE A 717 -27.29 21.16 -8.88
C ILE A 717 -27.59 21.32 -10.38
N TYR A 718 -28.76 20.85 -10.83
CA TYR A 718 -29.08 20.82 -12.26
C TYR A 718 -29.04 22.20 -12.90
N ASP A 719 -29.54 23.22 -12.20
CA ASP A 719 -29.53 24.61 -12.68
C ASP A 719 -28.16 25.30 -12.53
N ILE A 720 -27.31 24.84 -11.60
CA ILE A 720 -25.98 25.41 -11.34
C ILE A 720 -24.97 24.95 -12.41
N SER A 721 -24.89 23.64 -12.66
CA SER A 721 -23.91 23.06 -13.58
C SER A 721 -24.50 22.02 -14.55
N GLY A 722 -25.61 21.37 -14.20
CA GLY A 722 -26.19 20.25 -14.95
C GLY A 722 -26.55 20.58 -16.40
N LYS A 723 -27.31 21.65 -16.65
CA LYS A 723 -27.70 22.10 -18.00
C LYS A 723 -26.50 22.32 -18.92
N THR A 724 -25.41 22.87 -18.38
CA THR A 724 -24.18 23.11 -19.14
C THR A 724 -23.48 21.80 -19.50
N ILE A 725 -23.39 20.86 -18.56
CA ILE A 725 -22.81 19.53 -18.79
C ILE A 725 -23.63 18.77 -19.85
N GLU A 726 -24.95 18.78 -19.73
CA GLU A 726 -25.87 18.17 -20.68
C GLU A 726 -25.64 18.68 -22.11
N ASN A 727 -25.57 20.01 -22.30
CA ASN A 727 -25.33 20.60 -23.62
C ASN A 727 -23.94 20.26 -24.19
N LYS A 728 -22.92 20.20 -23.33
CA LYS A 728 -21.58 19.74 -23.72
C LYS A 728 -21.62 18.30 -24.22
N LEU A 729 -22.26 17.39 -23.49
CA LEU A 729 -22.40 15.97 -23.88
C LEU A 729 -23.14 15.82 -25.21
N LYS A 730 -24.29 16.48 -25.38
CA LYS A 730 -25.06 16.46 -26.65
C LYS A 730 -24.22 16.94 -27.83
N THR A 731 -23.33 17.90 -27.61
CA THR A 731 -22.41 18.42 -28.64
C THR A 731 -21.27 17.43 -28.93
N ARG A 732 -20.59 16.94 -27.90
CA ARG A 732 -19.48 15.98 -28.02
C ARG A 732 -19.89 14.70 -28.74
N LYS A 733 -21.12 14.24 -28.57
CA LYS A 733 -21.66 13.06 -29.28
C LYS A 733 -21.52 13.14 -30.81
N LYS A 734 -21.52 14.36 -31.38
CA LYS A 734 -21.37 14.60 -32.83
C LYS A 734 -19.95 14.30 -33.32
N ASP A 735 -18.94 14.66 -32.53
CA ASP A 735 -17.53 14.52 -32.85
C ASP A 735 -16.91 13.19 -32.37
N LEU A 736 -17.67 12.38 -31.60
CA LEU A 736 -17.16 11.19 -30.91
C LEU A 736 -16.43 10.17 -31.81
N ASN A 737 -16.91 9.94 -33.05
CA ASN A 737 -16.23 9.03 -33.99
C ASN A 737 -14.80 9.51 -34.33
N LYS A 738 -14.62 10.83 -34.46
CA LYS A 738 -13.30 11.42 -34.73
C LYS A 738 -12.40 11.25 -33.51
N ASP A 739 -12.90 11.64 -32.33
CA ASP A 739 -12.11 11.63 -31.09
C ASP A 739 -11.65 10.21 -30.73
N VAL A 740 -12.53 9.21 -30.87
CA VAL A 740 -12.19 7.80 -30.65
C VAL A 740 -11.19 7.28 -31.67
N LEU A 741 -11.34 7.62 -32.95
CA LEU A 741 -10.38 7.20 -33.97
C LEU A 741 -9.00 7.85 -33.80
N ASP A 742 -8.95 9.09 -33.32
CA ASP A 742 -7.68 9.73 -32.98
C ASP A 742 -7.02 9.05 -31.78
N TYR A 743 -7.79 8.54 -30.82
CA TYR A 743 -7.26 7.67 -29.75
C TYR A 743 -6.76 6.32 -30.27
N TYR A 744 -7.56 5.62 -31.09
CA TYR A 744 -7.16 4.36 -31.72
C TYR A 744 -5.79 4.48 -32.41
N LYS A 745 -5.57 5.55 -33.18
CA LYS A 745 -4.28 5.79 -33.86
C LYS A 745 -3.10 5.92 -32.89
N LEU A 746 -3.33 6.44 -31.68
CA LEU A 746 -2.27 6.51 -30.66
C LEU A 746 -1.88 5.12 -30.16
N LEU A 747 -2.86 4.22 -29.99
CA LEU A 747 -2.64 2.84 -29.55
C LEU A 747 -2.08 1.96 -30.67
N ALA A 748 -2.67 2.02 -31.87
CA ALA A 748 -2.33 1.18 -33.01
C ALA A 748 -0.92 1.46 -33.56
N LYS A 749 -0.34 2.62 -33.26
CA LYS A 749 0.99 3.00 -33.73
C LYS A 749 2.07 1.99 -33.35
N TYR A 750 2.01 1.45 -32.13
CA TYR A 750 2.93 0.45 -31.61
C TYR A 750 2.16 -0.58 -30.77
N VAL A 751 2.05 -1.80 -31.28
CA VAL A 751 1.30 -2.89 -30.66
C VAL A 751 2.24 -4.02 -30.26
N ASP A 752 2.22 -4.36 -28.98
CA ASP A 752 2.99 -5.47 -28.42
C ASP A 752 2.08 -6.70 -28.34
N VAL A 753 2.34 -7.73 -29.16
CA VAL A 753 1.59 -9.00 -29.11
C VAL A 753 2.33 -9.97 -28.20
N THR A 754 1.78 -10.26 -27.03
CA THR A 754 2.44 -11.05 -25.97
C THR A 754 1.80 -12.42 -25.78
N GLY A 755 2.61 -13.40 -25.35
CA GLY A 755 2.15 -14.73 -24.93
C GLY A 755 1.90 -14.81 -23.43
N SER A 756 1.53 -16.01 -22.94
CA SER A 756 1.49 -16.29 -21.50
C SER A 756 2.70 -17.13 -21.09
N GLY A 757 2.77 -17.55 -19.81
CA GLY A 757 3.75 -18.50 -19.29
C GLY A 757 3.52 -19.94 -19.76
N LYS A 758 2.64 -20.15 -20.75
CA LYS A 758 2.38 -21.44 -21.40
C LYS A 758 3.09 -21.50 -22.75
N LYS A 759 2.78 -22.54 -23.53
CA LYS A 759 3.38 -22.74 -24.86
C LYS A 759 2.36 -22.27 -25.90
N GLU A 760 2.69 -21.21 -26.62
CA GLU A 760 1.92 -20.68 -27.76
C GLU A 760 2.74 -20.71 -29.06
N VAL A 761 2.04 -20.61 -30.20
CA VAL A 761 2.63 -20.50 -31.53
C VAL A 761 2.25 -19.14 -32.13
N PHE A 762 3.26 -18.36 -32.50
CA PHE A 762 3.09 -17.05 -33.15
C PHE A 762 3.32 -17.20 -34.66
N ASN A 763 2.26 -17.04 -35.44
CA ASN A 763 2.31 -17.06 -36.89
C ASN A 763 2.27 -15.62 -37.41
N VAL A 764 3.39 -15.16 -37.95
CA VAL A 764 3.54 -13.81 -38.53
C VAL A 764 3.63 -13.96 -40.04
N THR A 765 2.60 -13.52 -40.76
CA THR A 765 2.47 -13.68 -42.21
C THR A 765 2.33 -12.33 -42.89
N ARG A 766 3.15 -12.08 -43.91
CA ARG A 766 3.00 -10.90 -44.77
C ARG A 766 1.85 -11.14 -45.75
N VAL A 767 0.75 -10.40 -45.60
CA VAL A 767 -0.47 -10.56 -46.43
C VAL A 767 -0.27 -9.94 -47.81
N ASN A 768 0.47 -8.83 -47.88
CA ASN A 768 0.89 -8.14 -49.10
C ASN A 768 2.17 -7.35 -48.82
N ASP A 769 2.65 -6.56 -49.79
CA ASP A 769 3.89 -5.80 -49.67
C ASP A 769 3.98 -4.83 -48.48
N ARG A 770 2.89 -4.57 -47.74
CA ARG A 770 2.94 -3.62 -46.62
C ARG A 770 2.19 -4.03 -45.36
N SER A 771 1.35 -5.07 -45.41
CA SER A 771 0.47 -5.47 -44.30
C SER A 771 0.91 -6.81 -43.70
N VAL A 772 0.84 -6.92 -42.37
CA VAL A 772 1.29 -8.10 -41.62
C VAL A 772 0.13 -8.65 -40.82
N LYS A 773 -0.18 -9.93 -41.02
CA LYS A 773 -1.10 -10.68 -40.16
C LYS A 773 -0.32 -11.35 -39.05
N VAL A 774 -0.77 -11.17 -37.81
CA VAL A 774 -0.26 -11.89 -36.65
C VAL A 774 -1.39 -12.72 -36.08
N ALA A 775 -1.19 -14.03 -36.02
CA ALA A 775 -2.11 -14.97 -35.38
C ALA A 775 -1.38 -15.75 -34.29
N VAL A 776 -1.98 -15.89 -33.12
CA VAL A 776 -1.44 -16.67 -32.00
C VAL A 776 -2.39 -17.81 -31.68
N THR A 777 -1.85 -19.01 -31.51
CA THR A 777 -2.62 -20.19 -31.08
C THR A 777 -1.96 -20.83 -29.86
N ASN A 778 -2.70 -21.67 -29.15
CA ASN A 778 -2.07 -22.62 -28.24
C ASN A 778 -1.15 -23.59 -29.00
N LYS A 779 -0.32 -24.35 -28.25
CA LYS A 779 0.71 -25.23 -28.81
C LYS A 779 0.23 -26.21 -29.89
N ASP A 780 -0.99 -26.72 -29.79
CA ASP A 780 -1.56 -27.71 -30.73
C ASP A 780 -2.41 -27.09 -31.84
N GLY A 781 -2.61 -25.77 -31.83
CA GLY A 781 -3.40 -25.05 -32.83
C GLY A 781 -4.92 -25.16 -32.66
N SER A 782 -5.42 -25.86 -31.63
CA SER A 782 -6.86 -26.06 -31.42
C SER A 782 -7.60 -24.80 -30.97
N LYS A 783 -6.90 -23.85 -30.34
CA LYS A 783 -7.47 -22.61 -29.80
C LYS A 783 -6.74 -21.39 -30.36
N LYS A 784 -7.50 -20.53 -31.05
CA LYS A 784 -7.05 -19.20 -31.47
C LYS A 784 -7.05 -18.26 -30.27
N LEU A 785 -5.93 -17.60 -30.01
CA LEU A 785 -5.71 -16.71 -28.87
C LEU A 785 -5.65 -15.24 -29.28
N TYR A 786 -5.23 -14.96 -30.52
CA TYR A 786 -5.10 -13.62 -31.08
C TYR A 786 -5.13 -13.69 -32.61
N ASP A 787 -5.77 -12.75 -33.29
CA ASP A 787 -5.78 -12.65 -34.75
C ASP A 787 -6.00 -11.21 -35.24
N ARG A 788 -4.95 -10.55 -35.74
CA ARG A 788 -5.03 -9.18 -36.25
C ARG A 788 -4.19 -8.95 -37.49
N ILE A 789 -4.70 -8.12 -38.41
CA ILE A 789 -3.94 -7.56 -39.53
C ILE A 789 -3.49 -6.15 -39.17
N PHE A 790 -2.19 -5.90 -39.30
CA PHE A 790 -1.56 -4.61 -39.10
C PHE A 790 -1.31 -3.92 -40.44
N TYR A 791 -1.78 -2.68 -40.55
CA TYR A 791 -1.68 -1.88 -41.76
C TYR A 791 -0.63 -0.78 -41.63
N PRO A 792 0.16 -0.51 -42.68
CA PRO A 792 1.30 0.41 -42.65
C PRO A 792 0.91 1.88 -42.43
N HIS A 793 -0.36 2.22 -42.67
CA HIS A 793 -0.88 3.58 -42.45
C HIS A 793 -1.36 3.78 -41.01
N GLU A 794 -1.42 2.72 -40.21
CA GLU A 794 -1.86 2.71 -38.81
C GLU A 794 -0.69 2.39 -37.85
N THR A 795 0.18 1.45 -38.23
CA THR A 795 1.25 0.89 -37.39
C THR A 795 2.65 1.29 -37.89
N LYS A 796 3.63 1.44 -37.00
CA LYS A 796 5.01 1.82 -37.33
C LYS A 796 6.04 0.71 -37.18
#